data_AF-A0A2D8NNT2-F1
#
_entry.id   AF-A0A2D8NNT2-F1
#
_cell.length_a   1.000
_cell.length_b   1.000
_cell.length_c   1.000
_cell.angle_alpha   90.00
_cell.angle_beta   90.00
_cell.angle_gamma   90.00
#
_symmetry.space_group_name_H-M   'P 1'
#
loop_
_entity.id
_entity.type
_entity.pdbx_description
1 polymer ?
#
loop_
_entity_poly.entity_id
_entity_poly.type
_entity_poly.pdbx_seq_one_letter_code
_entity_poly.pdbx_strand_id
1 'polypeptide(L)'
;MVKDLVDVDLDDVLDAEETSPPARVPIFRQPSNAAIPREDLLALAGGPNRLAQNIDRDYRPQMALFLDRLLQEPGRTWQQRWEASGAERATKIGGWADTFPGLHAASVAHSRSGPGRMITILLRADVFRPSLEFLALNSRIDLSGLPWSTRGLDEALERFEQRSHLIDTPAPRRGLLAIQAATGKHLDEIVVEELVVLGRSLTKYRRAQAANAWEVLKLMGIAPTDAPSLRQLTRAPRRDATSMVDFYQVEPPAIREMFLRYLRGREATVDYSTLRNLAYELLKNFWSKIREHNPAQENLHLSPELAHWWKVENARDRVDVHRTLFMVRGLYNDIAAWATQDAYWAGWAAPSFLTKNDTAGHMKNKRRIQAAMHQRIRHFIDRVPQLLDAIDTDKEKQTALLAIALETPMGEQFEFRGARYTRLARPLPGPATKVWIRDEDTGEQIPQARIEHLSFWAWATTHILHETGVRMEELTELTTTALFTFQPRDGDRVLLLQIVPSKSDRERVLLVSPELAHVLASVRHRVRGDADKVPLAVRYDPQDKVFSEKLPFLFQLPGRGTNRVMAYATIYTFIQYAQDIAGIASDGTRLTAHDFRRIFATDALRTGLPVHILAKVMGHQNLTTTQGYTAVFDEDVARHFREFVDRRRALRPVEDYRRPSGEELDEFQQHFAKRKVELGSCSRGYGTPCIHEHACIRCPMLRPDPAQRRRLESIRANLLERRGEATRMGWRGELEGIEISLRAADEKLAQMSRIVRLTLERRRPD
;
A
#
# COMPACT_ATOMS: atom_id res chain seq x y z
N MET A 1 -0.75 15.93 13.05
CA MET A 1 -0.13 14.94 12.15
C MET A 1 -0.81 13.57 12.23
N VAL A 2 -0.91 12.89 13.40
CA VAL A 2 -1.67 11.62 13.51
C VAL A 2 -3.14 11.78 13.07
N LYS A 3 -3.77 12.92 13.37
CA LYS A 3 -5.14 13.26 12.95
C LYS A 3 -5.35 13.18 11.42
N ASP A 4 -4.38 13.60 10.62
CA ASP A 4 -4.47 13.56 9.14
C ASP A 4 -4.44 12.12 8.61
N LEU A 5 -3.71 11.21 9.27
CA LEU A 5 -3.67 9.77 8.94
C LEU A 5 -4.93 9.04 9.37
N VAL A 6 -5.57 9.51 10.43
CA VAL A 6 -6.84 8.98 10.92
C VAL A 6 -8.00 9.35 9.99
N ASP A 7 -7.90 10.43 9.23
CA ASP A 7 -8.93 10.83 8.26
C ASP A 7 -8.75 10.16 6.87
N VAL A 8 -7.56 9.66 6.54
CA VAL A 8 -7.27 8.99 5.26
C VAL A 8 -7.89 7.59 5.24
N ASP A 9 -9.02 7.40 4.55
CA ASP A 9 -9.61 6.08 4.35
C ASP A 9 -8.53 5.12 3.80
N LEU A 10 -8.20 4.08 4.59
CA LEU A 10 -7.22 3.06 4.21
C LEU A 10 -7.69 2.27 2.97
N ASP A 11 -8.97 2.40 2.61
CA ASP A 11 -9.53 1.96 1.34
C ASP A 11 -9.19 2.89 0.15
N ASP A 12 -8.95 4.18 0.41
CA ASP A 12 -8.84 5.26 -0.59
C ASP A 12 -7.42 5.60 -1.05
N VAL A 13 -6.35 5.03 -0.49
CA VAL A 13 -4.97 5.45 -0.87
C VAL A 13 -4.46 4.80 -2.17
N LEU A 14 -5.35 4.21 -2.96
CA LEU A 14 -4.98 3.42 -4.11
C LEU A 14 -5.23 4.14 -5.44
N ASP A 15 -4.22 4.12 -6.31
CA ASP A 15 -4.35 4.25 -7.76
C ASP A 15 -4.55 5.67 -8.29
N ALA A 16 -3.53 6.52 -8.14
CA ALA A 16 -3.28 7.58 -9.12
C ALA A 16 -2.52 6.96 -10.29
N GLU A 17 -3.23 6.34 -11.24
CA GLU A 17 -2.74 6.17 -12.62
C GLU A 17 -3.82 5.51 -13.50
N GLU A 18 -4.12 6.21 -14.60
CA GLU A 18 -4.85 5.77 -15.79
C GLU A 18 -6.34 5.45 -15.60
N THR A 19 -7.13 6.50 -15.36
CA THR A 19 -8.54 6.47 -15.74
C THR A 19 -8.64 6.37 -17.26
N SER A 20 -9.04 5.20 -17.77
CA SER A 20 -9.66 5.14 -19.09
C SER A 20 -10.81 6.15 -19.15
N PRO A 21 -11.06 6.82 -20.28
CA PRO A 21 -12.27 7.62 -20.43
C PRO A 21 -13.48 6.74 -20.06
N PRO A 22 -14.48 7.28 -19.33
CA PRO A 22 -15.66 6.51 -18.98
C PRO A 22 -16.26 5.97 -20.26
N ALA A 23 -16.41 4.65 -20.34
CA ALA A 23 -17.19 4.04 -21.41
C ALA A 23 -18.56 4.76 -21.40
N ARG A 24 -18.98 5.31 -22.54
CA ARG A 24 -20.36 5.77 -22.67
C ARG A 24 -21.22 4.56 -22.31
N VAL A 25 -22.07 4.69 -21.30
CA VAL A 25 -23.03 3.67 -20.87
C VAL A 25 -24.39 4.03 -21.46
N PRO A 26 -24.68 3.72 -22.75
CA PRO A 26 -25.97 4.05 -23.34
C PRO A 26 -27.09 3.08 -22.93
N ILE A 27 -26.80 1.97 -22.24
CA ILE A 27 -27.75 0.85 -22.15
C ILE A 27 -28.85 1.04 -21.09
N PHE A 28 -28.67 1.87 -20.05
CA PHE A 28 -29.59 1.88 -18.89
C PHE A 28 -30.53 3.08 -18.77
N ARG A 29 -30.52 4.02 -19.73
CA ARG A 29 -31.20 5.31 -19.61
C ARG A 29 -32.61 5.36 -20.24
N GLN A 30 -33.38 4.28 -20.12
CA GLN A 30 -34.74 4.19 -20.66
C GLN A 30 -35.78 4.01 -19.53
N PRO A 31 -36.29 5.10 -18.94
CA PRO A 31 -37.30 5.06 -17.89
C PRO A 31 -38.68 4.60 -18.40
N SER A 32 -39.46 3.89 -17.58
CA SER A 32 -40.78 3.39 -17.98
C SER A 32 -41.81 4.49 -18.19
N ASN A 33 -41.67 5.61 -17.47
CA ASN A 33 -42.59 6.76 -17.54
C ASN A 33 -41.92 8.00 -18.17
N ALA A 34 -41.06 7.79 -19.17
CA ALA A 34 -40.24 8.83 -19.82
C ALA A 34 -41.04 10.04 -20.36
N ALA A 35 -42.32 9.84 -20.71
CA ALA A 35 -43.18 10.80 -21.39
C ALA A 35 -44.44 11.18 -20.57
N ILE A 36 -44.45 10.89 -19.27
CA ILE A 36 -45.57 11.25 -18.39
C ILE A 36 -45.85 12.77 -18.43
N PRO A 37 -47.11 13.21 -18.52
CA PRO A 37 -47.45 14.63 -18.52
C PRO A 37 -46.99 15.38 -17.26
N ARG A 38 -46.66 16.67 -17.42
CA ARG A 38 -46.26 17.56 -16.31
C ARG A 38 -47.28 17.58 -15.18
N GLU A 39 -48.57 17.65 -15.50
CA GLU A 39 -49.64 17.74 -14.49
C GLU A 39 -49.73 16.48 -13.64
N ASP A 40 -49.50 15.31 -14.23
CA ASP A 40 -49.48 14.04 -13.49
C ASP A 40 -48.27 13.96 -12.55
N LEU A 41 -47.12 14.52 -12.94
CA LEU A 41 -45.95 14.64 -12.06
C LEU A 41 -46.18 15.61 -10.89
N LEU A 42 -46.93 16.69 -11.11
CA LEU A 42 -47.33 17.60 -10.04
C LEU A 42 -48.31 16.93 -9.09
N ALA A 43 -49.25 16.13 -9.60
CA ALA A 43 -50.15 15.34 -8.76
C ALA A 43 -49.37 14.33 -7.89
N LEU A 44 -48.30 13.72 -8.42
CA LEU A 44 -47.39 12.83 -7.66
C LEU A 44 -46.62 13.56 -6.55
N ALA A 45 -46.39 14.87 -6.68
CA ALA A 45 -45.75 15.69 -5.67
C ALA A 45 -46.73 16.28 -4.63
N GLY A 46 -48.04 16.10 -4.81
CA GLY A 46 -49.06 16.43 -3.81
C GLY A 46 -49.14 15.37 -2.70
N GLY A 47 -49.57 15.78 -1.49
CA GLY A 47 -49.60 14.95 -0.27
C GLY A 47 -50.41 13.63 -0.34
N PRO A 48 -50.58 12.96 0.81
CA PRO A 48 -50.14 11.57 1.04
C PRO A 48 -50.53 10.62 -0.10
N ASN A 49 -49.60 10.45 -1.04
CA ASN A 49 -49.76 9.58 -2.21
C ASN A 49 -49.19 8.17 -1.94
N ARG A 50 -49.76 7.11 -2.51
CA ARG A 50 -49.41 5.70 -2.20
C ARG A 50 -47.95 5.32 -2.50
N LEU A 51 -47.30 6.01 -3.45
CA LEU A 51 -45.90 5.81 -3.82
C LEU A 51 -44.90 6.50 -2.86
N ALA A 52 -45.41 7.25 -1.89
CA ALA A 52 -44.66 8.24 -1.17
C ALA A 52 -44.72 8.01 0.35
N GLN A 53 -44.46 6.77 0.79
CA GLN A 53 -44.22 6.49 2.22
C GLN A 53 -43.25 7.56 2.77
N ASN A 54 -43.67 8.25 3.84
CA ASN A 54 -42.98 9.36 4.52
C ASN A 54 -42.94 10.72 3.79
N ILE A 55 -43.86 11.01 2.85
CA ILE A 55 -44.06 12.36 2.27
C ILE A 55 -45.36 12.96 2.82
N ASP A 56 -45.27 13.56 4.01
CA ASP A 56 -46.41 14.25 4.67
C ASP A 56 -46.57 15.71 4.21
N ARG A 57 -45.80 16.15 3.21
CA ARG A 57 -45.69 17.55 2.79
C ARG A 57 -46.00 17.72 1.31
N ASP A 58 -46.63 18.84 0.99
CA ASP A 58 -46.91 19.24 -0.38
C ASP A 58 -45.64 19.81 -1.04
N TYR A 59 -45.17 19.13 -2.09
CA TYR A 59 -43.98 19.48 -2.86
C TYR A 59 -44.30 20.07 -4.24
N ARG A 60 -45.58 20.32 -4.55
CA ARG A 60 -46.02 20.86 -5.84
C ARG A 60 -45.32 22.17 -6.25
N PRO A 61 -45.12 23.17 -5.36
CA PRO A 61 -44.46 24.42 -5.75
C PRO A 61 -43.03 24.23 -6.22
N GLN A 62 -42.26 23.38 -5.54
CA GLN A 62 -40.86 23.09 -5.89
C GLN A 62 -40.77 22.20 -7.13
N MET A 63 -41.69 21.22 -7.26
CA MET A 63 -41.77 20.36 -8.42
C MET A 63 -42.14 21.16 -9.68
N ALA A 64 -43.06 22.13 -9.57
CA ALA A 64 -43.40 23.02 -10.68
C ALA A 64 -42.19 23.80 -11.18
N LEU A 65 -41.45 24.45 -10.27
CA LEU A 65 -40.23 25.16 -10.61
C LEU A 65 -39.18 24.25 -11.28
N PHE A 66 -39.04 23.03 -10.78
CA PHE A 66 -38.09 22.05 -11.32
C PHE A 66 -38.47 21.59 -12.74
N LEU A 67 -39.74 21.21 -12.94
CA LEU A 67 -40.25 20.72 -14.23
C LEU A 67 -40.30 21.84 -15.28
N ASP A 68 -40.67 23.06 -14.90
CA ASP A 68 -40.74 24.21 -15.81
C ASP A 68 -39.37 24.55 -16.38
N ARG A 69 -38.30 24.41 -15.57
CA ARG A 69 -36.93 24.57 -16.08
C ARG A 69 -36.54 23.43 -17.02
N LEU A 70 -36.84 22.18 -16.68
CA LEU A 70 -36.55 21.04 -17.57
C LEU A 70 -37.28 21.13 -18.92
N LEU A 71 -38.47 21.73 -18.95
CA LEU A 71 -39.22 21.95 -20.19
C LEU A 71 -38.54 22.94 -21.16
N GLN A 72 -37.63 23.77 -20.66
CA GLN A 72 -36.82 24.69 -21.49
C GLN A 72 -35.64 23.98 -22.17
N GLU A 73 -35.25 22.79 -21.69
CA GLU A 73 -34.16 22.01 -22.25
C GLU A 73 -34.62 21.18 -23.47
N PRO A 74 -33.77 20.98 -24.49
CA PRO A 74 -34.14 20.20 -25.67
C PRO A 74 -34.36 18.72 -25.33
N GLY A 75 -35.46 18.13 -25.84
CA GLY A 75 -35.76 16.72 -25.66
C GLY A 75 -37.26 16.41 -25.78
N ARG A 76 -37.59 15.19 -26.21
CA ARG A 76 -38.97 14.67 -26.26
C ARG A 76 -39.38 13.95 -24.98
N THR A 77 -38.41 13.44 -24.21
CA THR A 77 -38.64 12.77 -22.92
C THR A 77 -38.01 13.55 -21.77
N TRP A 78 -38.46 13.30 -20.54
CA TRP A 78 -37.85 13.86 -19.34
C TRP A 78 -36.38 13.43 -19.18
N GLN A 79 -36.02 12.22 -19.61
CA GLN A 79 -34.64 11.75 -19.65
C GLN A 79 -33.76 12.63 -20.56
N GLN A 80 -34.21 12.92 -21.78
CA GLN A 80 -33.44 13.73 -22.73
C GLN A 80 -33.25 15.17 -22.21
N ARG A 81 -34.31 15.72 -21.60
CA ARG A 81 -34.27 17.06 -20.97
C ARG A 81 -33.32 17.10 -19.78
N TRP A 82 -33.32 16.06 -18.95
CA TRP A 82 -32.37 15.90 -17.84
C TRP A 82 -30.92 15.86 -18.35
N GLU A 83 -30.65 15.11 -19.41
CA GLU A 83 -29.31 15.00 -20.00
C GLU A 83 -28.83 16.32 -20.62
N ALA A 84 -29.73 17.04 -21.27
CA ALA A 84 -29.45 18.34 -21.87
C ALA A 84 -29.19 19.43 -20.82
N SER A 85 -29.85 19.36 -19.65
CA SER A 85 -29.67 20.33 -18.56
C SER A 85 -28.23 20.48 -18.05
N GLY A 86 -27.39 19.44 -18.25
CA GLY A 86 -26.02 19.42 -17.76
C GLY A 86 -25.91 19.26 -16.24
N ALA A 87 -27.00 19.00 -15.52
CA ALA A 87 -27.02 18.84 -14.06
C ALA A 87 -26.02 17.78 -13.56
N GLU A 88 -25.82 16.69 -14.31
CA GLU A 88 -24.84 15.64 -13.98
C GLU A 88 -23.37 16.04 -14.18
N ARG A 89 -23.09 17.16 -14.86
CA ARG A 89 -21.72 17.68 -15.04
C ARG A 89 -21.20 18.41 -13.81
N ALA A 90 -22.07 18.71 -12.85
CA ALA A 90 -21.68 19.34 -11.59
C ALA A 90 -20.78 18.40 -10.76
N THR A 91 -19.55 18.82 -10.53
CA THR A 91 -18.55 18.04 -9.77
C THR A 91 -18.63 18.27 -8.26
N LYS A 92 -19.28 19.36 -7.83
CA LYS A 92 -19.48 19.70 -6.41
C LYS A 92 -20.72 19.02 -5.84
N ILE A 93 -20.62 18.46 -4.63
CA ILE A 93 -21.75 17.87 -3.91
C ILE A 93 -22.88 18.91 -3.81
N GLY A 94 -24.06 18.56 -4.32
CA GLY A 94 -25.24 19.44 -4.33
C GLY A 94 -25.21 20.60 -5.35
N GLY A 95 -24.10 20.80 -6.08
CA GLY A 95 -23.96 21.89 -7.07
C GLY A 95 -24.85 21.72 -8.31
N TRP A 96 -25.42 20.54 -8.53
CA TRP A 96 -26.39 20.34 -9.60
C TRP A 96 -27.63 21.23 -9.44
N ALA A 97 -28.00 21.57 -8.20
CA ALA A 97 -29.17 22.42 -7.95
C ALA A 97 -28.97 23.85 -8.47
N ASP A 98 -27.73 24.29 -8.68
CA ASP A 98 -27.41 25.61 -9.22
C ASP A 98 -27.76 25.73 -10.71
N THR A 99 -27.93 24.60 -11.42
CA THR A 99 -28.49 24.57 -12.78
C THR A 99 -29.99 24.89 -12.82
N PHE A 100 -30.63 24.96 -11.64
CA PHE A 100 -32.05 25.29 -11.46
C PHE A 100 -32.18 26.53 -10.55
N PRO A 101 -32.11 27.76 -11.12
CA PRO A 101 -32.18 29.00 -10.35
C PRO A 101 -33.41 29.05 -9.45
N GLY A 102 -33.22 29.42 -8.18
CA GLY A 102 -34.30 29.52 -7.19
C GLY A 102 -34.74 28.19 -6.55
N LEU A 103 -34.35 27.03 -7.08
CA LEU A 103 -34.76 25.73 -6.53
C LEU A 103 -34.28 25.50 -5.10
N HIS A 104 -33.03 25.89 -4.81
CA HIS A 104 -32.47 25.75 -3.46
C HIS A 104 -33.26 26.58 -2.44
N ALA A 105 -33.49 27.87 -2.76
CA ALA A 105 -34.25 28.78 -1.91
C ALA A 105 -35.70 28.32 -1.70
N ALA A 106 -36.37 27.88 -2.78
CA ALA A 106 -37.73 27.36 -2.72
C ALA A 106 -37.82 26.08 -1.85
N SER A 107 -36.84 25.18 -1.97
CA SER A 107 -36.79 23.93 -1.20
C SER A 107 -36.62 24.18 0.30
N VAL A 108 -35.69 25.07 0.67
CA VAL A 108 -35.42 25.46 2.07
C VAL A 108 -36.63 26.16 2.67
N ALA A 109 -37.21 27.14 1.97
CA ALA A 109 -38.33 27.96 2.45
C ALA A 109 -39.61 27.15 2.70
N HIS A 110 -39.99 26.27 1.78
CA HIS A 110 -41.28 25.56 1.85
C HIS A 110 -41.25 24.29 2.68
N SER A 111 -40.11 23.62 2.80
CA SER A 111 -40.09 22.25 3.31
C SER A 111 -38.96 21.92 4.29
N ARG A 112 -38.06 22.89 4.58
CA ARG A 112 -36.79 22.64 5.31
C ARG A 112 -36.00 21.43 4.77
N SER A 113 -36.29 20.99 3.55
CA SER A 113 -35.70 19.83 2.90
C SER A 113 -34.91 20.28 1.67
N GLY A 114 -33.89 19.52 1.30
CA GLY A 114 -33.03 19.88 0.18
C GLY A 114 -33.68 19.59 -1.19
N PRO A 115 -33.16 20.17 -2.27
CA PRO A 115 -33.69 19.99 -3.64
C PRO A 115 -33.68 18.53 -4.12
N GLY A 116 -32.92 17.64 -3.45
CA GLY A 116 -32.87 16.21 -3.76
C GLY A 116 -34.20 15.46 -3.62
N ARG A 117 -35.20 16.03 -2.94
CA ARG A 117 -36.53 15.42 -2.83
C ARG A 117 -37.26 15.37 -4.16
N MET A 118 -37.05 16.33 -5.07
CA MET A 118 -37.68 16.30 -6.40
C MET A 118 -37.16 15.13 -7.22
N ILE A 119 -35.84 14.91 -7.18
CA ILE A 119 -35.21 13.73 -7.78
C ILE A 119 -35.77 12.44 -7.18
N THR A 120 -35.96 12.38 -5.85
CA THR A 120 -36.54 11.21 -5.17
C THR A 120 -37.93 10.86 -5.72
N ILE A 121 -38.82 11.84 -5.85
CA ILE A 121 -40.20 11.63 -6.35
C ILE A 121 -40.16 11.11 -7.79
N LEU A 122 -39.34 11.72 -8.64
CA LEU A 122 -39.23 11.35 -10.06
C LEU A 122 -38.56 9.99 -10.26
N LEU A 123 -37.63 9.59 -9.38
CA LEU A 123 -37.06 8.24 -9.35
C LEU A 123 -38.11 7.20 -8.95
N ARG A 124 -38.94 7.48 -7.95
CA ARG A 124 -40.00 6.56 -7.50
C ARG A 124 -41.07 6.32 -8.56
N ALA A 125 -41.27 7.32 -9.43
CA ALA A 125 -42.16 7.22 -10.58
C ALA A 125 -41.46 6.74 -11.87
N ASP A 126 -40.18 6.34 -11.81
CA ASP A 126 -39.33 5.96 -12.96
C ASP A 126 -39.50 6.89 -14.18
N VAL A 127 -39.35 8.20 -13.96
CA VAL A 127 -39.51 9.26 -14.97
C VAL A 127 -38.21 9.51 -15.73
N PHE A 128 -37.09 9.44 -15.02
CA PHE A 128 -35.74 9.49 -15.55
C PHE A 128 -34.76 8.74 -14.65
N ARG A 129 -33.63 8.33 -15.22
CA ARG A 129 -32.57 7.54 -14.60
C ARG A 129 -31.25 8.33 -14.64
N PRO A 130 -30.84 8.93 -13.51
CA PRO A 130 -29.56 9.60 -13.41
C PRO A 130 -28.38 8.62 -13.51
N SER A 131 -27.18 9.12 -13.83
CA SER A 131 -25.97 8.31 -13.72
C SER A 131 -25.72 7.83 -12.29
N LEU A 132 -25.11 6.64 -12.18
CA LEU A 132 -24.65 6.11 -10.90
C LEU A 132 -23.66 7.07 -10.22
N GLU A 133 -22.81 7.76 -11.01
CA GLU A 133 -21.90 8.79 -10.52
C GLU A 133 -22.67 9.95 -9.86
N PHE A 134 -23.74 10.46 -10.49
CA PHE A 134 -24.58 11.51 -9.93
C PHE A 134 -25.25 11.08 -8.61
N LEU A 135 -25.83 9.88 -8.57
CA LEU A 135 -26.49 9.34 -7.37
C LEU A 135 -25.52 9.10 -6.22
N ALA A 136 -24.31 8.66 -6.55
CA ALA A 136 -23.25 8.47 -5.60
C ALA A 136 -22.77 9.82 -5.05
N LEU A 137 -22.58 10.84 -5.91
CA LEU A 137 -22.20 12.21 -5.53
C LEU A 137 -23.19 12.89 -4.58
N ASN A 138 -24.48 12.62 -4.74
CA ASN A 138 -25.56 13.34 -4.07
C ASN A 138 -26.25 12.48 -3.00
N SER A 139 -25.54 12.23 -1.89
CA SER A 139 -26.01 11.38 -0.79
C SER A 139 -27.31 11.81 -0.11
N ARG A 140 -27.72 13.08 -0.28
CA ARG A 140 -28.97 13.64 0.25
C ARG A 140 -30.21 13.30 -0.59
N ILE A 141 -30.04 12.69 -1.76
CA ILE A 141 -31.16 12.12 -2.52
C ILE A 141 -31.56 10.83 -1.82
N ASP A 142 -32.82 10.76 -1.39
CA ASP A 142 -33.38 9.60 -0.73
C ASP A 142 -33.70 8.53 -1.79
N LEU A 143 -33.18 7.32 -1.59
CA LEU A 143 -33.38 6.19 -2.50
C LEU A 143 -34.26 5.11 -1.88
N SER A 144 -34.88 5.38 -0.73
CA SER A 144 -35.86 4.47 -0.14
C SER A 144 -37.16 4.47 -0.94
N GLY A 145 -37.89 3.35 -0.93
CA GLY A 145 -39.22 3.25 -1.54
C GLY A 145 -39.23 3.36 -3.07
N LEU A 146 -38.13 3.00 -3.74
CA LEU A 146 -38.10 2.85 -5.19
C LEU A 146 -39.05 1.72 -5.64
N PRO A 147 -39.59 1.76 -6.88
CA PRO A 147 -40.60 0.81 -7.34
C PRO A 147 -40.06 -0.61 -7.55
N TRP A 148 -38.74 -0.78 -7.53
CA TRP A 148 -38.07 -2.06 -7.75
C TRP A 148 -37.90 -2.84 -6.44
N SER A 149 -38.42 -4.08 -6.43
CA SER A 149 -38.24 -5.09 -5.37
C SER A 149 -36.85 -5.10 -4.75
N THR A 150 -36.83 -5.12 -3.42
CA THR A 150 -35.64 -5.32 -2.56
C THR A 150 -35.72 -6.65 -1.80
N ARG A 151 -36.43 -7.65 -2.34
CA ARG A 151 -36.62 -8.95 -1.68
C ARG A 151 -35.27 -9.58 -1.33
N GLY A 152 -35.13 -10.05 -0.08
CA GLY A 152 -33.89 -10.68 0.42
C GLY A 152 -32.76 -9.70 0.77
N LEU A 153 -32.94 -8.39 0.53
CA LEU A 153 -31.91 -7.39 0.80
C LEU A 153 -31.57 -7.26 2.29
N ASP A 154 -32.59 -7.20 3.15
CA ASP A 154 -32.39 -6.98 4.60
C ASP A 154 -31.64 -8.15 5.24
N GLU A 155 -32.01 -9.39 4.90
CA GLU A 155 -31.31 -10.61 5.34
C GLU A 155 -29.86 -10.65 4.83
N ALA A 156 -29.63 -10.26 3.57
CA ALA A 156 -28.28 -10.19 3.02
C ALA A 156 -27.42 -9.09 3.67
N LEU A 157 -28.01 -7.95 4.02
CA LEU A 157 -27.34 -6.88 4.74
C LEU A 157 -27.00 -7.30 6.18
N GLU A 158 -27.88 -8.00 6.87
CA GLU A 158 -27.60 -8.54 8.20
C GLU A 158 -26.43 -9.54 8.17
N ARG A 159 -26.44 -10.46 7.21
CA ARG A 159 -25.31 -11.40 6.98
C ARG A 159 -24.02 -10.67 6.63
N PHE A 160 -24.11 -9.57 5.88
CA PHE A 160 -22.94 -8.75 5.54
C PHE A 160 -22.39 -8.02 6.76
N GLU A 161 -23.26 -7.46 7.61
CA GLU A 161 -22.88 -6.77 8.85
C GLU A 161 -22.24 -7.72 9.87
N GLN A 162 -22.75 -8.95 9.99
CA GLN A 162 -22.15 -10.01 10.81
C GLN A 162 -20.71 -10.36 10.38
N ARG A 163 -20.38 -10.20 9.09
CA ARG A 163 -19.02 -10.42 8.55
C ARG A 163 -18.11 -9.19 8.66
N SER A 164 -18.65 -8.04 9.06
CA SER A 164 -17.91 -6.78 9.08
C SER A 164 -17.11 -6.59 10.37
N HIS A 165 -15.80 -6.31 10.26
CA HIS A 165 -14.90 -6.10 11.39
C HIS A 165 -15.09 -4.72 12.05
N LEU A 166 -14.28 -4.38 13.06
CA LEU A 166 -14.39 -3.15 13.90
C LEU A 166 -14.28 -1.80 13.14
N ILE A 167 -14.01 -1.80 11.84
CA ILE A 167 -14.01 -0.62 10.98
C ILE A 167 -15.36 -0.56 10.28
N ASP A 168 -16.20 0.41 10.66
CA ASP A 168 -17.54 0.60 10.12
C ASP A 168 -17.47 0.89 8.61
N THR A 169 -18.44 0.40 7.84
CA THR A 169 -18.44 0.49 6.38
C THR A 169 -19.60 1.37 5.92
N PRO A 170 -19.45 2.20 4.87
CA PRO A 170 -20.57 2.85 4.21
C PRO A 170 -21.66 1.83 3.87
N ALA A 171 -22.90 2.11 4.30
CA ALA A 171 -24.04 1.21 4.17
C ALA A 171 -24.20 0.68 2.73
N PRO A 172 -24.10 -0.65 2.49
CA PRO A 172 -24.20 -1.23 1.15
C PRO A 172 -25.55 -0.94 0.49
N ARG A 173 -26.59 -0.81 1.33
CA ARG A 173 -27.97 -0.50 0.95
C ARG A 173 -28.05 0.66 -0.03
N ARG A 174 -27.38 1.79 0.24
CA ARG A 174 -27.46 2.96 -0.64
C ARG A 174 -26.85 2.65 -2.02
N GLY A 175 -25.73 1.94 -2.07
CA GLY A 175 -25.09 1.56 -3.32
C GLY A 175 -25.99 0.67 -4.17
N LEU A 176 -26.66 -0.31 -3.56
CA LEU A 176 -27.62 -1.20 -4.22
C LEU A 176 -28.82 -0.43 -4.76
N LEU A 177 -29.42 0.44 -3.95
CA LEU A 177 -30.53 1.28 -4.38
C LEU A 177 -30.13 2.26 -5.49
N ALA A 178 -28.88 2.75 -5.47
CA ALA A 178 -28.36 3.61 -6.54
C ALA A 178 -28.16 2.82 -7.85
N ILE A 179 -27.74 1.56 -7.77
CA ILE A 179 -27.67 0.66 -8.93
C ILE A 179 -29.08 0.40 -9.48
N GLN A 180 -30.06 0.11 -8.63
CA GLN A 180 -31.45 -0.07 -9.06
C GLN A 180 -31.99 1.20 -9.73
N ALA A 181 -31.76 2.38 -9.15
CA ALA A 181 -32.17 3.65 -9.74
C ALA A 181 -31.48 3.95 -11.08
N ALA A 182 -30.22 3.55 -11.25
CA ALA A 182 -29.48 3.74 -12.50
C ALA A 182 -29.88 2.73 -13.60
N THR A 183 -30.22 1.50 -13.21
CA THR A 183 -30.59 0.39 -14.14
C THR A 183 -32.08 0.30 -14.42
N GLY A 184 -32.89 0.75 -13.47
CA GLY A 184 -34.34 0.56 -13.38
C GLY A 184 -34.79 -0.89 -13.35
N LYS A 185 -34.03 -1.73 -12.64
CA LYS A 185 -34.26 -3.17 -12.53
C LYS A 185 -34.52 -3.62 -11.09
N HIS A 186 -35.25 -4.72 -10.95
CA HIS A 186 -35.28 -5.47 -9.70
C HIS A 186 -33.89 -6.06 -9.40
N LEU A 187 -33.55 -6.26 -8.12
CA LEU A 187 -32.20 -6.74 -7.76
C LEU A 187 -31.86 -8.07 -8.44
N ASP A 188 -32.84 -8.97 -8.59
CA ASP A 188 -32.74 -10.28 -9.24
C ASP A 188 -32.66 -10.23 -10.78
N GLU A 189 -32.90 -9.07 -11.40
CA GLU A 189 -32.77 -8.87 -12.86
C GLU A 189 -31.43 -8.23 -13.26
N ILE A 190 -30.61 -7.80 -12.29
CA ILE A 190 -29.31 -7.17 -12.53
C ILE A 190 -28.30 -8.26 -12.87
N VAL A 191 -27.66 -8.15 -14.04
CA VAL A 191 -26.59 -9.09 -14.45
C VAL A 191 -25.20 -8.50 -14.24
N VAL A 192 -24.20 -9.38 -14.16
CA VAL A 192 -22.82 -9.05 -13.77
C VAL A 192 -22.20 -8.02 -14.71
N GLU A 193 -22.37 -8.17 -16.02
CA GLU A 193 -21.77 -7.31 -17.04
C GLU A 193 -22.20 -5.85 -16.88
N GLU A 194 -23.46 -5.61 -16.48
CA GLU A 194 -24.03 -4.29 -16.25
C GLU A 194 -23.36 -3.60 -15.06
N LEU A 195 -23.14 -4.36 -13.98
CA LEU A 195 -22.44 -3.89 -12.78
C LEU A 195 -20.98 -3.56 -13.08
N VAL A 196 -20.31 -4.33 -13.94
CA VAL A 196 -18.94 -4.04 -14.37
C VAL A 196 -18.87 -2.74 -15.17
N VAL A 197 -19.81 -2.55 -16.11
CA VAL A 197 -19.91 -1.32 -16.91
C VAL A 197 -20.17 -0.11 -16.01
N LEU A 198 -21.14 -0.22 -15.10
CA LEU A 198 -21.45 0.84 -14.12
C LEU A 198 -20.26 1.12 -13.20
N GLY A 199 -19.60 0.09 -12.68
CA GLY A 199 -18.44 0.23 -11.81
C GLY A 199 -17.24 0.91 -12.48
N ARG A 200 -17.04 0.69 -13.79
CA ARG A 200 -16.01 1.38 -14.59
C ARG A 200 -16.30 2.88 -14.76
N SER A 201 -17.58 3.26 -14.77
CA SER A 201 -18.00 4.67 -14.91
C SER A 201 -17.86 5.49 -13.62
N LEU A 202 -17.65 4.84 -12.47
CA LEU A 202 -17.53 5.50 -11.17
C LEU A 202 -16.16 6.13 -10.93
N THR A 203 -16.17 7.32 -10.32
CA THR A 203 -14.97 7.94 -9.73
C THR A 203 -14.47 7.14 -8.53
N LYS A 204 -13.20 7.34 -8.19
CA LYS A 204 -12.45 6.57 -7.18
C LYS A 204 -13.19 6.42 -5.84
N TYR A 205 -13.69 7.53 -5.28
CA TYR A 205 -14.37 7.57 -3.97
C TYR A 205 -15.71 6.80 -3.97
N ARG A 206 -16.35 6.65 -5.13
CA ARG A 206 -17.67 6.03 -5.25
C ARG A 206 -17.61 4.52 -5.50
N ARG A 207 -16.45 4.00 -5.93
CA ARG A 207 -16.22 2.56 -6.12
C ARG A 207 -16.30 1.74 -4.83
N ALA A 208 -16.00 2.33 -3.67
CA ALA A 208 -16.08 1.62 -2.39
C ALA A 208 -17.53 1.25 -2.00
N GLN A 209 -18.50 2.12 -2.28
CA GLN A 209 -19.92 1.83 -2.04
C GLN A 209 -20.45 0.77 -3.03
N ALA A 210 -20.04 0.86 -4.30
CA ALA A 210 -20.39 -0.13 -5.31
C ALA A 210 -19.74 -1.50 -5.05
N ALA A 211 -18.52 -1.53 -4.49
CA ALA A 211 -17.86 -2.77 -4.10
C ALA A 211 -18.61 -3.47 -2.94
N ASN A 212 -19.14 -2.73 -1.97
CA ASN A 212 -19.97 -3.29 -0.90
C ASN A 212 -21.28 -3.85 -1.46
N ALA A 213 -21.92 -3.09 -2.35
CA ALA A 213 -23.13 -3.52 -3.04
C ALA A 213 -22.90 -4.84 -3.79
N TRP A 214 -21.79 -4.96 -4.51
CA TRP A 214 -21.40 -6.18 -5.22
C TRP A 214 -21.30 -7.42 -4.30
N GLU A 215 -20.70 -7.27 -3.12
CA GLU A 215 -20.56 -8.39 -2.19
C GLU A 215 -21.90 -8.79 -1.54
N VAL A 216 -22.82 -7.85 -1.35
CA VAL A 216 -24.20 -8.16 -0.95
C VAL A 216 -24.96 -8.88 -2.07
N LEU A 217 -24.74 -8.53 -3.34
CA LEU A 217 -25.36 -9.25 -4.47
C LEU A 217 -24.89 -10.71 -4.56
N LYS A 218 -23.64 -11.00 -4.19
CA LYS A 218 -23.16 -12.40 -4.05
C LYS A 218 -23.86 -13.14 -2.91
N LEU A 219 -24.06 -12.47 -1.77
CA LEU A 219 -24.81 -13.05 -0.64
C LEU A 219 -26.26 -13.36 -0.97
N MET A 220 -26.86 -12.57 -1.86
CA MET A 220 -28.21 -12.79 -2.38
C MET A 220 -28.27 -13.88 -3.46
N GLY A 221 -27.12 -14.39 -3.94
CA GLY A 221 -27.06 -15.39 -5.01
C GLY A 221 -27.30 -14.83 -6.42
N ILE A 222 -27.36 -13.50 -6.58
CA ILE A 222 -27.57 -12.83 -7.87
C ILE A 222 -26.28 -12.86 -8.70
N ALA A 223 -25.14 -12.61 -8.05
CA ALA A 223 -23.82 -12.83 -8.63
C ALA A 223 -23.25 -14.18 -8.15
N PRO A 224 -22.49 -14.90 -8.99
CA PRO A 224 -21.81 -16.13 -8.56
C PRO A 224 -20.96 -15.86 -7.32
N THR A 225 -21.04 -16.74 -6.32
CA THR A 225 -20.30 -16.59 -5.06
C THR A 225 -18.79 -16.60 -5.25
N ASP A 226 -18.30 -17.27 -6.29
CA ASP A 226 -16.89 -17.36 -6.65
C ASP A 226 -16.40 -16.21 -7.56
N ALA A 227 -17.32 -15.36 -8.04
CA ALA A 227 -17.01 -14.28 -8.96
C ALA A 227 -15.92 -13.33 -8.40
N PRO A 228 -15.05 -12.80 -9.26
CA PRO A 228 -14.09 -11.76 -8.89
C PRO A 228 -14.75 -10.59 -8.13
N SER A 229 -14.00 -9.87 -7.31
CA SER A 229 -14.54 -8.64 -6.69
C SER A 229 -14.81 -7.59 -7.75
N LEU A 230 -15.77 -6.67 -7.52
CA LEU A 230 -16.04 -5.58 -8.46
C LEU A 230 -14.77 -4.78 -8.78
N ARG A 231 -13.86 -4.65 -7.81
CA ARG A 231 -12.56 -4.01 -8.00
C ARG A 231 -11.69 -4.71 -9.03
N GLN A 232 -11.71 -6.04 -9.08
CA GLN A 232 -11.00 -6.82 -10.10
C GLN A 232 -11.63 -6.62 -11.48
N LEU A 233 -12.96 -6.70 -11.56
CA LEU A 233 -13.69 -6.57 -12.83
C LEU A 233 -13.63 -5.17 -13.46
N THR A 234 -13.58 -4.14 -12.61
CA THR A 234 -13.52 -2.73 -13.03
C THR A 234 -12.09 -2.25 -13.32
N ARG A 235 -11.07 -3.03 -12.99
CA ARG A 235 -9.68 -2.68 -13.28
C ARG A 235 -9.42 -2.78 -14.79
N ALA A 236 -8.70 -1.80 -15.33
CA ALA A 236 -8.30 -1.85 -16.72
C ALA A 236 -7.41 -3.08 -16.97
N PRO A 237 -7.58 -3.78 -18.10
CA PRO A 237 -6.73 -4.90 -18.44
C PRO A 237 -5.28 -4.44 -18.64
N ARG A 238 -4.34 -5.36 -18.43
CA ARG A 238 -2.94 -5.19 -18.83
C ARG A 238 -2.89 -4.86 -20.33
N ARG A 239 -2.27 -3.74 -20.70
CA ARG A 239 -2.18 -3.27 -22.10
C ARG A 239 -1.04 -4.01 -22.80
N ASP A 240 -1.30 -4.59 -23.96
CA ASP A 240 -0.24 -5.05 -24.86
C ASP A 240 0.45 -3.85 -25.54
N ALA A 241 1.53 -4.09 -26.30
CA ALA A 241 2.23 -3.03 -27.03
C ALA A 241 1.29 -2.22 -27.95
N THR A 242 0.33 -2.89 -28.59
CA THR A 242 -0.69 -2.24 -29.45
C THR A 242 -1.54 -1.26 -28.66
N SER A 243 -2.15 -1.74 -27.57
CA SER A 243 -2.99 -0.91 -26.70
C SER A 243 -2.21 0.21 -26.03
N MET A 244 -0.91 0.04 -25.75
CA MET A 244 -0.06 1.12 -25.24
C MET A 244 0.09 2.25 -26.25
N VAL A 245 0.36 1.93 -27.52
CA VAL A 245 0.49 2.93 -28.60
C VAL A 245 -0.83 3.65 -28.84
N ASP A 246 -1.93 2.90 -28.92
CA ASP A 246 -3.27 3.46 -29.14
C ASP A 246 -3.72 4.34 -27.98
N PHE A 247 -3.34 3.99 -26.74
CA PHE A 247 -3.66 4.79 -25.56
C PHE A 247 -3.08 6.20 -25.62
N TYR A 248 -1.87 6.38 -26.18
CA TYR A 248 -1.26 7.69 -26.33
C TYR A 248 -1.64 8.42 -27.63
N GLN A 249 -2.52 7.83 -28.46
CA GLN A 249 -3.04 8.44 -29.69
C GLN A 249 -1.91 8.96 -30.60
N VAL A 250 -0.92 8.09 -30.85
CA VAL A 250 0.29 8.44 -31.58
C VAL A 250 -0.03 8.73 -33.06
N GLU A 251 0.34 9.91 -33.52
CA GLU A 251 0.24 10.36 -34.91
C GLU A 251 1.59 10.88 -35.42
N PRO A 252 1.90 10.79 -36.73
CA PRO A 252 1.09 10.23 -37.82
C PRO A 252 1.10 8.67 -37.88
N PRO A 253 0.23 8.03 -38.68
CA PRO A 253 0.11 6.56 -38.73
C PRO A 253 1.41 5.80 -39.02
N ALA A 254 2.31 6.36 -39.82
CA ALA A 254 3.61 5.76 -40.12
C ALA A 254 4.50 5.66 -38.85
N ILE A 255 4.57 6.74 -38.06
CA ILE A 255 5.27 6.77 -36.77
C ILE A 255 4.61 5.82 -35.77
N ARG A 256 3.27 5.77 -35.75
CA ARG A 256 2.50 4.86 -34.89
C ARG A 256 2.96 3.41 -35.12
N GLU A 257 3.05 3.00 -36.38
CA GLU A 257 3.51 1.67 -36.77
C GLU A 257 4.97 1.42 -36.37
N MET A 258 5.84 2.42 -36.50
CA MET A 258 7.24 2.34 -36.07
C MET A 258 7.34 2.07 -34.56
N PHE A 259 6.65 2.86 -33.74
CA PHE A 259 6.65 2.66 -32.28
C PHE A 259 6.02 1.33 -31.87
N LEU A 260 4.97 0.89 -32.56
CA LEU A 260 4.36 -0.42 -32.31
C LEU A 260 5.36 -1.55 -32.56
N ARG A 261 6.05 -1.54 -33.70
CA ARG A 261 7.08 -2.53 -34.02
C ARG A 261 8.25 -2.48 -33.03
N TYR A 262 8.65 -1.27 -32.63
CA TYR A 262 9.74 -1.09 -31.67
C TYR A 262 9.39 -1.70 -30.32
N LEU A 263 8.20 -1.38 -29.79
CA LEU A 263 7.74 -1.92 -28.50
C LEU A 263 7.52 -3.43 -28.55
N ARG A 264 6.98 -3.99 -29.65
CA ARG A 264 6.87 -5.46 -29.84
C ARG A 264 8.23 -6.14 -29.87
N GLY A 265 9.21 -5.55 -30.55
CA GLY A 265 10.59 -6.06 -30.56
C GLY A 265 11.22 -6.07 -29.16
N ARG A 266 10.87 -5.08 -28.32
CA ARG A 266 11.35 -5.00 -26.94
C ARG A 266 10.61 -5.93 -25.97
N GLU A 267 9.33 -6.19 -26.19
CA GLU A 267 8.46 -6.98 -25.30
C GLU A 267 9.04 -8.36 -24.96
N ALA A 268 9.72 -9.02 -25.89
CA ALA A 268 10.36 -10.32 -25.66
C ALA A 268 11.62 -10.27 -24.76
N THR A 269 12.19 -9.07 -24.56
CA THR A 269 13.51 -8.89 -23.91
C THR A 269 13.45 -8.24 -22.54
N VAL A 270 12.30 -7.67 -22.16
CA VAL A 270 12.15 -6.89 -20.91
C VAL A 270 10.90 -7.30 -20.16
N ASP A 271 10.90 -7.09 -18.85
CA ASP A 271 9.68 -7.25 -18.04
C ASP A 271 8.62 -6.20 -18.41
N TYR A 272 7.37 -6.46 -18.04
CA TYR A 272 6.24 -5.60 -18.40
C TYR A 272 6.36 -4.19 -17.83
N SER A 273 6.86 -4.06 -16.60
CA SER A 273 7.03 -2.75 -15.96
C SER A 273 8.03 -1.90 -16.74
N THR A 274 9.13 -2.51 -17.22
CA THR A 274 10.14 -1.88 -18.07
C THR A 274 9.56 -1.52 -19.43
N LEU A 275 8.78 -2.40 -20.07
CA LEU A 275 8.10 -2.11 -21.33
C LEU A 275 7.12 -0.94 -21.22
N ARG A 276 6.26 -0.94 -20.20
CA ARG A 276 5.30 0.14 -19.92
C ARG A 276 6.01 1.47 -19.69
N ASN A 277 7.10 1.46 -18.92
CA ASN A 277 7.90 2.64 -18.68
C ASN A 277 8.56 3.17 -19.96
N LEU A 278 9.06 2.27 -20.81
CA LEU A 278 9.60 2.61 -22.12
C LEU A 278 8.53 3.27 -23.00
N ALA A 279 7.32 2.70 -23.05
CA ALA A 279 6.19 3.30 -23.76
C ALA A 279 5.82 4.68 -23.20
N TYR A 280 5.77 4.86 -21.88
CA TYR A 280 5.48 6.17 -21.27
C TYR A 280 6.54 7.22 -21.65
N GLU A 281 7.82 6.90 -21.52
CA GLU A 281 8.89 7.85 -21.83
C GLU A 281 8.95 8.19 -23.34
N LEU A 282 8.81 7.19 -24.21
CA LEU A 282 8.90 7.40 -25.66
C LEU A 282 7.65 8.03 -26.27
N LEU A 283 6.47 7.58 -25.86
CA LEU A 283 5.22 8.03 -26.47
C LEU A 283 4.74 9.32 -25.83
N LYS A 284 4.64 9.38 -24.50
CA LYS A 284 4.09 10.55 -23.79
C LYS A 284 5.11 11.67 -23.61
N ASN A 285 6.30 11.35 -23.12
CA ASN A 285 7.28 12.37 -22.73
C ASN A 285 8.13 12.86 -23.89
N PHE A 286 8.38 11.99 -24.88
CA PHE A 286 9.11 12.34 -26.09
C PHE A 286 8.16 12.70 -27.24
N TRP A 287 7.51 11.74 -27.87
CA TRP A 287 6.84 11.97 -29.16
C TRP A 287 5.62 12.89 -29.07
N SER A 288 4.71 12.68 -28.11
CA SER A 288 3.55 13.57 -27.94
C SER A 288 3.98 15.01 -27.72
N LYS A 289 5.07 15.25 -26.96
CA LYS A 289 5.59 16.61 -26.72
C LYS A 289 6.19 17.25 -27.97
N ILE A 290 6.88 16.47 -28.79
CA ILE A 290 7.36 16.93 -30.10
C ILE A 290 6.19 17.32 -31.00
N ARG A 291 5.13 16.51 -31.05
CA ARG A 291 3.94 16.78 -31.87
C ARG A 291 3.10 17.96 -31.37
N GLU A 292 2.99 18.13 -30.06
CA GLU A 292 2.34 19.30 -29.44
C GLU A 292 3.04 20.62 -29.84
N HIS A 293 4.39 20.60 -29.98
CA HIS A 293 5.17 21.80 -30.34
C HIS A 293 5.34 21.97 -31.86
N ASN A 294 5.52 20.87 -32.61
CA ASN A 294 5.63 20.85 -34.07
C ASN A 294 4.67 19.80 -34.69
N PRO A 295 3.42 20.19 -34.99
CA PRO A 295 2.43 19.30 -35.61
C PRO A 295 2.76 18.85 -37.04
N ALA A 296 3.80 19.40 -37.68
CA ALA A 296 4.26 18.96 -39.00
C ALA A 296 5.35 17.89 -38.92
N GLN A 297 5.84 17.51 -37.72
CA GLN A 297 6.91 16.52 -37.59
C GLN A 297 6.40 15.11 -37.94
N GLU A 298 6.97 14.48 -38.97
CA GLU A 298 6.54 13.15 -39.45
C GLU A 298 7.53 12.01 -39.17
N ASN A 299 8.77 12.33 -38.81
CA ASN A 299 9.85 11.34 -38.61
C ASN A 299 10.75 11.68 -37.41
N LEU A 300 11.76 10.85 -37.15
CA LEU A 300 12.70 11.02 -36.03
C LEU A 300 13.83 12.05 -36.30
N HIS A 301 13.90 12.61 -37.51
CA HIS A 301 14.89 13.62 -37.85
C HIS A 301 14.41 15.01 -37.38
N LEU A 302 14.83 15.42 -36.18
CA LEU A 302 14.45 16.69 -35.59
C LEU A 302 15.35 17.83 -36.09
N SER A 303 14.79 19.03 -36.28
CA SER A 303 15.62 20.22 -36.54
C SER A 303 16.47 20.56 -35.31
N PRO A 304 17.62 21.26 -35.49
CA PRO A 304 18.45 21.69 -34.36
C PRO A 304 17.67 22.50 -33.32
N GLU A 305 16.75 23.37 -33.74
CA GLU A 305 15.93 24.18 -32.82
C GLU A 305 14.97 23.30 -32.01
N LEU A 306 14.26 22.37 -32.67
CA LEU A 306 13.31 21.47 -32.01
C LEU A 306 14.01 20.51 -31.04
N ALA A 307 15.17 20.00 -31.42
CA ALA A 307 16.01 19.17 -30.57
C ALA A 307 16.51 19.95 -29.34
N HIS A 308 16.92 21.21 -29.52
CA HIS A 308 17.35 22.08 -28.42
C HIS A 308 16.20 22.33 -27.45
N TRP A 309 15.04 22.76 -27.95
CA TRP A 309 13.84 23.00 -27.16
C TRP A 309 13.46 21.77 -26.34
N TRP A 310 13.36 20.59 -26.97
CA TRP A 310 12.92 19.39 -26.27
C TRP A 310 13.86 19.02 -25.12
N LYS A 311 15.18 19.16 -25.35
CA LYS A 311 16.22 18.83 -24.37
C LYS A 311 16.31 19.84 -23.23
N VAL A 312 16.26 21.14 -23.52
CA VAL A 312 16.58 22.21 -22.56
C VAL A 312 15.34 22.76 -21.86
N GLU A 313 14.20 22.78 -22.55
CA GLU A 313 12.96 23.38 -22.03
C GLU A 313 11.94 22.33 -21.60
N ASN A 314 11.74 21.25 -22.38
CA ASN A 314 10.75 20.23 -22.03
C ASN A 314 11.28 19.13 -21.09
N ALA A 315 12.53 18.69 -21.26
CA ALA A 315 13.07 17.58 -20.46
C ALA A 315 13.61 18.01 -19.08
N ARG A 316 14.04 19.28 -18.95
CA ARG A 316 14.87 19.77 -17.83
C ARG A 316 14.23 19.67 -16.45
N ASP A 317 12.94 19.98 -16.34
CA ASP A 317 12.24 20.04 -15.05
C ASP A 317 11.66 18.69 -14.60
N ARG A 318 12.01 17.61 -15.30
CA ARG A 318 11.54 16.26 -14.97
C ARG A 318 12.30 15.71 -13.76
N VAL A 319 11.56 15.08 -12.85
CA VAL A 319 12.09 14.47 -11.61
C VAL A 319 13.25 13.50 -11.90
N ASP A 320 13.19 12.76 -13.01
CA ASP A 320 14.29 11.94 -13.52
C ASP A 320 14.53 12.18 -15.01
N VAL A 321 15.01 13.39 -15.34
CA VAL A 321 15.38 13.76 -16.72
C VAL A 321 16.30 12.74 -17.39
N HIS A 322 17.25 12.16 -16.65
CA HIS A 322 18.23 11.25 -17.23
C HIS A 322 17.59 9.95 -17.73
N ARG A 323 16.58 9.43 -17.03
CA ARG A 323 15.84 8.25 -17.49
C ARG A 323 15.21 8.48 -18.87
N THR A 324 14.50 9.59 -19.05
CA THR A 324 13.90 9.95 -20.35
C THR A 324 14.97 10.10 -21.42
N LEU A 325 16.08 10.81 -21.13
CA LEU A 325 17.19 10.98 -22.06
C LEU A 325 17.81 9.63 -22.47
N PHE A 326 18.01 8.70 -21.54
CA PHE A 326 18.54 7.37 -21.86
C PHE A 326 17.59 6.54 -22.72
N MET A 327 16.28 6.57 -22.44
CA MET A 327 15.30 5.81 -23.23
C MET A 327 15.17 6.36 -24.64
N VAL A 328 15.12 7.69 -24.81
CA VAL A 328 15.08 8.32 -26.15
C VAL A 328 16.39 8.06 -26.90
N ARG A 329 17.54 8.26 -26.26
CA ARG A 329 18.84 7.95 -26.91
C ARG A 329 18.95 6.46 -27.24
N GLY A 330 18.41 5.58 -26.40
CA GLY A 330 18.31 4.15 -26.63
C GLY A 330 17.53 3.82 -27.89
N LEU A 331 16.34 4.43 -28.09
CA LEU A 331 15.54 4.27 -29.31
C LEU A 331 16.33 4.59 -30.58
N TYR A 332 17.00 5.75 -30.64
CA TYR A 332 17.78 6.13 -31.82
C TYR A 332 18.93 5.15 -32.10
N ASN A 333 19.63 4.70 -31.06
CA ASN A 333 20.72 3.74 -31.21
C ASN A 333 20.22 2.35 -31.61
N ASP A 334 19.11 1.90 -31.03
CA ASP A 334 18.49 0.62 -31.35
C ASP A 334 18.03 0.61 -32.82
N ILE A 335 17.33 1.66 -33.29
CA ILE A 335 16.92 1.80 -34.70
C ILE A 335 18.14 1.82 -35.62
N ALA A 336 19.19 2.59 -35.30
CA ALA A 336 20.41 2.65 -36.11
C ALA A 336 21.12 1.29 -36.19
N ALA A 337 21.13 0.51 -35.10
CA ALA A 337 21.67 -0.83 -35.08
C ALA A 337 20.80 -1.82 -35.89
N TRP A 338 19.47 -1.79 -35.69
CA TRP A 338 18.53 -2.68 -36.39
C TRP A 338 18.45 -2.39 -37.89
N ALA A 339 18.66 -1.13 -38.31
CA ALA A 339 18.75 -0.73 -39.71
C ALA A 339 19.85 -1.47 -40.49
N THR A 340 20.87 -2.00 -39.80
CA THR A 340 21.93 -2.81 -40.44
C THR A 340 21.47 -4.23 -40.80
N GLN A 341 20.36 -4.69 -40.23
CA GLN A 341 19.85 -6.06 -40.36
C GLN A 341 18.48 -6.14 -41.04
N ASP A 342 17.66 -5.09 -40.92
CA ASP A 342 16.30 -5.05 -41.45
C ASP A 342 16.03 -3.70 -42.14
N ALA A 343 15.70 -3.77 -43.43
CA ALA A 343 15.47 -2.63 -44.31
C ALA A 343 14.30 -1.73 -43.85
N TYR A 344 13.35 -2.26 -43.06
CA TYR A 344 12.29 -1.45 -42.48
C TYR A 344 12.87 -0.36 -41.55
N TRP A 345 13.84 -0.72 -40.70
CA TRP A 345 14.45 0.24 -39.77
C TRP A 345 15.38 1.24 -40.46
N ALA A 346 15.93 0.90 -41.63
CA ALA A 346 16.74 1.83 -42.42
C ALA A 346 15.97 3.09 -42.83
N GLY A 347 14.66 2.98 -43.11
CA GLY A 347 13.81 4.14 -43.39
C GLY A 347 13.53 5.05 -42.20
N TRP A 348 13.76 4.57 -40.97
CA TRP A 348 13.55 5.31 -39.72
C TRP A 348 14.84 5.77 -39.04
N ALA A 349 15.99 5.30 -39.52
CA ALA A 349 17.28 5.66 -38.96
C ALA A 349 17.54 7.16 -39.11
N ALA A 350 17.80 7.82 -37.98
CA ALA A 350 18.12 9.24 -37.91
C ALA A 350 19.29 9.45 -36.94
N PRO A 351 20.12 10.50 -37.13
CA PRO A 351 21.16 10.82 -36.18
C PRO A 351 20.53 11.17 -34.82
N SER A 352 21.05 10.54 -33.75
CA SER A 352 20.62 10.88 -32.38
C SER A 352 20.99 12.32 -32.06
N PHE A 353 19.98 13.16 -31.81
CA PHE A 353 20.19 14.53 -31.31
C PHE A 353 20.71 14.55 -29.86
N LEU A 354 20.62 13.41 -29.15
CA LEU A 354 21.17 13.22 -27.82
C LEU A 354 22.57 12.62 -27.90
N THR A 355 23.54 13.36 -27.39
CA THR A 355 24.95 12.95 -27.32
C THR A 355 25.29 12.25 -26.01
N LYS A 356 26.49 11.67 -25.94
CA LYS A 356 27.03 11.13 -24.67
C LYS A 356 27.15 12.22 -23.60
N ASN A 357 27.51 13.45 -24.01
CA ASN A 357 27.67 14.59 -23.11
C ASN A 357 26.35 15.00 -22.44
N ASP A 358 25.23 14.87 -23.15
CA ASP A 358 23.89 15.18 -22.61
C ASP A 358 23.49 14.24 -21.48
N THR A 359 24.02 13.03 -21.50
CA THR A 359 23.84 12.03 -20.43
C THR A 359 24.97 12.02 -19.40
N ALA A 360 26.05 12.79 -19.60
CA ALA A 360 27.24 12.73 -18.75
C ALA A 360 27.00 13.18 -17.30
N GLY A 361 26.06 14.11 -17.09
CA GLY A 361 25.63 14.56 -15.76
C GLY A 361 25.00 13.46 -14.90
N HIS A 362 24.57 12.34 -15.49
CA HIS A 362 23.91 11.25 -14.79
C HIS A 362 24.76 10.69 -13.65
N MET A 363 26.06 10.46 -13.87
CA MET A 363 26.93 9.90 -12.83
C MET A 363 27.10 10.86 -11.65
N LYS A 364 27.15 12.17 -11.90
CA LYS A 364 27.17 13.19 -10.85
C LYS A 364 25.86 13.21 -10.07
N ASN A 365 24.72 13.16 -10.78
CA ASN A 365 23.40 13.11 -10.15
C ASN A 365 23.22 11.83 -9.32
N LYS A 366 23.59 10.67 -9.86
CA LYS A 366 23.57 9.37 -9.19
C LYS A 366 24.40 9.40 -7.90
N ARG A 367 25.62 9.95 -7.94
CA ARG A 367 26.48 10.12 -6.75
C ARG A 367 25.84 11.07 -5.72
N ARG A 368 25.24 12.18 -6.15
CA ARG A 368 24.52 13.10 -5.25
C ARG A 368 23.34 12.42 -4.56
N ILE A 369 22.51 11.68 -5.31
CA ILE A 369 21.39 10.90 -4.76
C ILE A 369 21.91 9.85 -3.78
N GLN A 370 22.98 9.14 -4.13
CA GLN A 370 23.61 8.14 -3.27
C GLN A 370 24.17 8.76 -1.98
N ALA A 371 24.80 9.94 -2.05
CA ALA A 371 25.33 10.64 -0.88
C ALA A 371 24.20 11.11 0.06
N ALA A 372 23.14 11.74 -0.49
CA ALA A 372 21.97 12.16 0.27
C ALA A 372 21.29 10.96 0.95
N MET A 373 21.21 9.84 0.23
CA MET A 373 20.76 8.56 0.74
C MET A 373 21.65 8.04 1.89
N HIS A 374 22.98 8.05 1.77
CA HIS A 374 23.87 7.58 2.84
C HIS A 374 23.72 8.46 4.09
N GLN A 375 23.68 9.79 3.93
CA GLN A 375 23.46 10.73 5.03
C GLN A 375 22.14 10.44 5.74
N ARG A 376 21.08 10.16 4.97
CA ARG A 376 19.78 9.77 5.51
C ARG A 376 19.85 8.49 6.34
N ILE A 377 20.53 7.45 5.85
CA ILE A 377 20.67 6.19 6.61
C ILE A 377 21.45 6.40 7.91
N ARG A 378 22.53 7.18 7.89
CA ARG A 378 23.28 7.53 9.12
C ARG A 378 22.39 8.22 10.15
N HIS A 379 21.51 9.12 9.71
CA HIS A 379 20.59 9.80 10.62
C HIS A 379 19.60 8.85 11.31
N PHE A 380 19.11 7.83 10.59
CA PHE A 380 18.09 6.95 11.12
C PHE A 380 18.62 5.74 11.89
N ILE A 381 19.78 5.19 11.51
CA ILE A 381 20.26 3.91 12.06
C ILE A 381 20.38 3.92 13.60
N ASP A 382 20.87 5.02 14.18
CA ASP A 382 21.01 5.16 15.64
C ASP A 382 19.67 5.44 16.34
N ARG A 383 18.64 5.83 15.59
CA ARG A 383 17.29 6.11 16.09
C ARG A 383 16.33 4.94 15.96
N VAL A 384 16.75 3.85 15.31
CA VAL A 384 15.92 2.63 15.17
C VAL A 384 15.50 2.05 16.52
N PRO A 385 16.37 1.95 17.55
CA PRO A 385 15.93 1.46 18.87
C PRO A 385 14.82 2.32 19.48
N GLN A 386 14.90 3.65 19.35
CA GLN A 386 13.85 4.58 19.78
C GLN A 386 12.54 4.34 19.01
N LEU A 387 12.63 4.14 17.69
CA LEU A 387 11.48 3.84 16.85
C LEU A 387 10.76 2.57 17.30
N LEU A 388 11.51 1.47 17.48
CA LEU A 388 10.96 0.17 17.87
C LEU A 388 10.30 0.21 19.26
N ASP A 389 10.93 0.86 20.24
CA ASP A 389 10.39 0.98 21.60
C ASP A 389 9.08 1.79 21.66
N ALA A 390 9.02 2.88 20.87
CA ALA A 390 7.83 3.71 20.78
C ALA A 390 6.63 2.98 20.16
N ILE A 391 6.83 2.21 19.08
CA ILE A 391 5.74 1.44 18.44
C ILE A 391 5.30 0.25 19.29
N ASP A 392 6.21 -0.39 20.03
CA ASP A 392 5.87 -1.46 20.97
C ASP A 392 4.95 -0.90 22.08
N THR A 393 5.36 0.23 22.67
CA THR A 393 4.59 0.92 23.72
C THR A 393 3.23 1.40 23.21
N ASP A 394 3.17 1.97 22.00
CA ASP A 394 1.91 2.43 21.42
C ASP A 394 0.97 1.26 21.11
N LYS A 395 1.46 0.18 20.49
CA LYS A 395 0.65 -1.02 20.24
C LYS A 395 0.02 -1.53 21.53
N GLU A 396 0.80 -1.69 22.59
CA GLU A 396 0.31 -2.15 23.90
C GLU A 396 -0.75 -1.20 24.47
N LYS A 397 -0.48 0.11 24.44
CA LYS A 397 -1.41 1.13 24.92
C LYS A 397 -2.73 1.09 24.17
N GLN A 398 -2.70 1.12 22.84
CA GLN A 398 -3.91 1.21 22.02
C GLN A 398 -4.74 -0.09 22.07
N THR A 399 -4.07 -1.24 22.14
CA THR A 399 -4.74 -2.55 22.31
C THR A 399 -5.51 -2.59 23.63
N ALA A 400 -4.85 -2.22 24.73
CA ALA A 400 -5.48 -2.23 26.06
C ALA A 400 -6.63 -1.22 26.16
N LEU A 401 -6.44 -0.01 25.61
CA LEU A 401 -7.48 1.01 25.60
C LEU A 401 -8.70 0.60 24.77
N LEU A 402 -8.50 -0.05 23.62
CA LEU A 402 -9.60 -0.59 22.81
C LEU A 402 -10.34 -1.70 23.54
N ALA A 403 -9.65 -2.61 24.22
CA ALA A 403 -10.27 -3.72 24.95
C ALA A 403 -11.24 -3.21 26.03
N ILE A 404 -10.80 -2.27 26.87
CA ILE A 404 -11.67 -1.66 27.89
C ILE A 404 -12.84 -0.91 27.24
N ALA A 405 -12.58 -0.15 26.18
CA ALA A 405 -13.64 0.57 25.47
C ALA A 405 -14.68 -0.36 24.82
N LEU A 406 -14.32 -1.59 24.46
CA LEU A 406 -15.26 -2.58 23.92
C LEU A 406 -16.17 -3.15 25.01
N GLU A 407 -15.65 -3.35 26.23
CA GLU A 407 -16.37 -3.86 27.40
C GLU A 407 -17.30 -2.80 28.02
N THR A 408 -16.94 -1.52 27.98
CA THR A 408 -17.76 -0.42 28.52
C THR A 408 -19.00 -0.17 27.65
N PRO A 409 -20.23 -0.14 28.20
CA PRO A 409 -21.43 0.20 27.43
C PRO A 409 -21.39 1.57 26.74
N MET A 410 -22.16 1.74 25.66
CA MET A 410 -22.21 3.01 24.93
C MET A 410 -22.79 4.13 25.81
N GLY A 411 -22.10 5.26 25.89
CA GLY A 411 -22.46 6.41 26.73
C GLY A 411 -21.85 6.40 28.13
N GLU A 412 -21.25 5.28 28.56
CA GLU A 412 -20.65 5.16 29.89
C GLU A 412 -19.18 5.60 29.93
N GLN A 413 -18.74 5.95 31.15
CA GLN A 413 -17.38 6.39 31.44
C GLN A 413 -16.51 5.23 31.92
N PHE A 414 -15.22 5.29 31.59
CA PHE A 414 -14.21 4.36 32.08
C PHE A 414 -12.87 5.09 32.27
N GLU A 415 -11.99 4.52 33.09
CA GLU A 415 -10.66 5.07 33.36
C GLU A 415 -9.57 4.21 32.70
N PHE A 416 -8.56 4.85 32.13
CA PHE A 416 -7.39 4.17 31.62
C PHE A 416 -6.13 5.01 31.86
N ARG A 417 -5.16 4.43 32.57
CA ARG A 417 -3.87 5.07 32.91
C ARG A 417 -4.02 6.48 33.52
N GLY A 418 -5.01 6.68 34.39
CA GLY A 418 -5.26 7.94 35.09
C GLY A 418 -6.04 9.00 34.29
N ALA A 419 -6.43 8.70 33.05
CA ALA A 419 -7.30 9.55 32.24
C ALA A 419 -8.71 8.97 32.16
N ARG A 420 -9.73 9.83 32.13
CA ARG A 420 -11.14 9.43 32.03
C ARG A 420 -11.63 9.54 30.60
N TYR A 421 -12.32 8.50 30.15
CA TYR A 421 -12.87 8.38 28.81
C TYR A 421 -14.37 8.07 28.84
N THR A 422 -15.11 8.55 27.86
CA THR A 422 -16.52 8.16 27.63
C THR A 422 -16.64 7.41 26.32
N ARG A 423 -17.31 6.25 26.28
CA ARG A 423 -17.63 5.57 25.02
C ARG A 423 -18.75 6.31 24.29
N LEU A 424 -18.53 6.66 23.03
CA LEU A 424 -19.48 7.43 22.23
C LEU A 424 -20.10 6.59 21.10
N ALA A 425 -21.31 6.98 20.70
CA ALA A 425 -21.81 6.70 19.37
C ALA A 425 -20.95 7.45 18.33
N ARG A 426 -20.91 6.93 17.09
CA ARG A 426 -20.15 7.56 16.01
C ARG A 426 -20.61 9.02 15.77
N PRO A 427 -19.74 10.02 15.91
CA PRO A 427 -20.04 11.41 15.55
C PRO A 427 -20.12 11.55 14.02
N LEU A 428 -21.03 12.40 13.53
CA LEU A 428 -21.12 12.80 12.14
C LEU A 428 -20.77 14.30 12.02
N PRO A 429 -19.79 14.68 11.18
CA PRO A 429 -18.93 13.84 10.34
C PRO A 429 -17.78 13.18 11.13
N GLY A 430 -17.42 11.95 10.77
CA GLY A 430 -16.27 11.24 11.35
C GLY A 430 -15.96 9.92 10.62
N PRO A 431 -14.71 9.43 10.68
CA PRO A 431 -14.32 8.16 10.09
C PRO A 431 -15.24 7.03 10.54
N ALA A 432 -15.54 6.12 9.63
CA ALA A 432 -16.34 4.95 9.92
C ALA A 432 -15.52 3.96 10.77
N THR A 433 -15.81 3.91 12.07
CA THR A 433 -15.24 2.98 13.04
C THR A 433 -16.31 2.61 14.07
N LYS A 434 -16.29 1.36 14.58
CA LYS A 434 -17.29 0.87 15.54
C LYS A 434 -17.09 1.39 16.96
N VAL A 435 -15.87 1.83 17.30
CA VAL A 435 -15.54 2.31 18.66
C VAL A 435 -15.00 3.73 18.61
N TRP A 436 -15.76 4.63 19.21
CA TRP A 436 -15.38 6.01 19.48
C TRP A 436 -15.30 6.23 20.98
N ILE A 437 -14.30 6.97 21.41
CA ILE A 437 -14.16 7.41 22.80
C ILE A 437 -13.97 8.92 22.81
N ARG A 438 -14.35 9.57 23.91
CA ARG A 438 -13.98 10.95 24.19
C ARG A 438 -13.09 10.98 25.41
N ASP A 439 -11.95 11.63 25.29
CA ASP A 439 -11.08 11.95 26.42
C ASP A 439 -11.73 13.13 27.17
N GLU A 440 -12.06 12.94 28.44
CA GLU A 440 -12.79 13.95 29.22
C GLU A 440 -11.91 15.11 29.68
N ASP A 441 -10.59 14.91 29.76
CA ASP A 441 -9.65 15.95 30.20
C ASP A 441 -9.32 16.92 29.05
N THR A 442 -9.26 16.41 27.81
CA THR A 442 -8.96 17.20 26.60
C THR A 442 -10.19 17.56 25.77
N GLY A 443 -11.30 16.83 25.94
CA GLY A 443 -12.51 16.93 25.12
C GLY A 443 -12.36 16.31 23.72
N GLU A 444 -11.24 15.66 23.40
CA GLU A 444 -10.97 15.10 22.08
C GLU A 444 -11.83 13.87 21.80
N GLN A 445 -12.45 13.81 20.62
CA GLN A 445 -13.15 12.62 20.14
C GLN A 445 -12.21 11.75 19.30
N ILE A 446 -12.05 10.51 19.72
CA ILE A 446 -11.00 9.61 19.26
C ILE A 446 -11.65 8.37 18.61
N PRO A 447 -11.36 8.07 17.33
CA PRO A 447 -11.81 6.85 16.67
C PRO A 447 -10.95 5.65 17.11
N GLN A 448 -11.12 5.19 18.35
CA GLN A 448 -10.18 4.29 19.02
C GLN A 448 -9.88 2.99 18.26
N ALA A 449 -10.89 2.31 17.71
CA ALA A 449 -10.64 1.05 16.97
C ALA A 449 -9.82 1.27 15.68
N ARG A 450 -9.87 2.47 15.10
CA ARG A 450 -9.04 2.81 13.94
C ARG A 450 -7.59 3.11 14.35
N ILE A 451 -7.39 3.77 15.49
CA ILE A 451 -6.05 4.05 16.02
C ILE A 451 -5.36 2.74 16.42
N GLU A 452 -6.05 1.82 17.10
CA GLU A 452 -5.50 0.48 17.37
C GLU A 452 -5.14 -0.26 16.09
N HIS A 453 -5.98 -0.19 15.06
CA HIS A 453 -5.68 -0.82 13.78
C HIS A 453 -4.41 -0.25 13.15
N LEU A 454 -4.25 1.08 13.15
CA LEU A 454 -3.05 1.75 12.66
C LEU A 454 -1.82 1.35 13.49
N SER A 455 -1.91 1.34 14.83
CA SER A 455 -0.79 1.00 15.70
C SER A 455 -0.35 -0.46 15.54
N PHE A 456 -1.29 -1.41 15.44
CA PHE A 456 -0.98 -2.81 15.20
C PHE A 456 -0.23 -3.01 13.88
N TRP A 457 -0.73 -2.44 12.78
CA TRP A 457 -0.10 -2.64 11.48
C TRP A 457 1.19 -1.82 11.31
N ALA A 458 1.31 -0.66 11.94
CA ALA A 458 2.56 0.08 12.06
C ALA A 458 3.62 -0.72 12.80
N TRP A 459 3.25 -1.34 13.93
CA TRP A 459 4.11 -2.24 14.69
C TRP A 459 4.57 -3.43 13.84
N ALA A 460 3.64 -4.18 13.27
CA ALA A 460 3.95 -5.39 12.50
C ALA A 460 4.80 -5.08 11.26
N THR A 461 4.43 -4.05 10.50
CA THR A 461 5.15 -3.62 9.30
C THR A 461 6.59 -3.22 9.62
N THR A 462 6.77 -2.41 10.67
CA THR A 462 8.09 -1.88 11.04
C THR A 462 9.02 -2.99 11.52
N HIS A 463 8.55 -3.88 12.40
CA HIS A 463 9.36 -5.01 12.88
C HIS A 463 9.73 -5.98 11.76
N ILE A 464 8.80 -6.35 10.88
CA ILE A 464 9.09 -7.27 9.77
C ILE A 464 10.11 -6.63 8.81
N LEU A 465 9.94 -5.36 8.44
CA LEU A 465 10.89 -4.67 7.57
C LEU A 465 12.29 -4.53 8.21
N HIS A 466 12.34 -4.24 9.51
CA HIS A 466 13.59 -4.12 10.26
C HIS A 466 14.34 -5.45 10.36
N GLU A 467 13.65 -6.53 10.74
CA GLU A 467 14.27 -7.84 11.01
C GLU A 467 14.67 -8.61 9.73
N THR A 468 14.05 -8.29 8.58
CA THR A 468 14.22 -9.09 7.35
C THR A 468 14.81 -8.31 6.17
N GLY A 469 14.69 -6.99 6.16
CA GLY A 469 15.08 -6.15 5.03
C GLY A 469 14.34 -6.48 3.71
N VAL A 470 13.17 -7.12 3.76
CA VAL A 470 12.38 -7.44 2.56
C VAL A 470 11.97 -6.20 1.78
N ARG A 471 11.78 -6.36 0.46
CA ARG A 471 11.17 -5.32 -0.38
C ARG A 471 9.71 -5.15 0.00
N MET A 472 9.15 -3.99 -0.34
CA MET A 472 7.73 -3.72 -0.11
C MET A 472 6.82 -4.65 -0.92
N GLU A 473 7.24 -4.99 -2.15
CA GLU A 473 6.57 -5.99 -3.00
C GLU A 473 6.51 -7.35 -2.28
N GLU A 474 7.67 -7.83 -1.84
CA GLU A 474 7.85 -9.09 -1.10
C GLU A 474 7.04 -9.12 0.20
N LEU A 475 6.98 -8.01 0.95
CA LEU A 475 6.18 -7.88 2.17
C LEU A 475 4.70 -8.16 1.92
N THR A 476 4.14 -7.57 0.86
CA THR A 476 2.73 -7.78 0.49
C THR A 476 2.45 -9.15 -0.12
N GLU A 477 3.49 -9.88 -0.52
CA GLU A 477 3.41 -11.24 -1.07
C GLU A 477 3.58 -12.33 -0.02
N LEU A 478 3.92 -11.99 1.23
CA LEU A 478 4.06 -12.95 2.30
C LEU A 478 2.75 -13.72 2.52
N THR A 479 2.83 -15.04 2.51
CA THR A 479 1.71 -15.97 2.73
C THR A 479 1.98 -16.85 3.95
N THR A 480 0.95 -17.49 4.50
CA THR A 480 1.15 -18.47 5.59
C THR A 480 2.02 -19.67 5.17
N THR A 481 2.04 -20.00 3.87
CA THR A 481 2.83 -21.11 3.32
C THR A 481 4.31 -20.77 3.21
N ALA A 482 4.69 -19.49 3.28
CA ALA A 482 6.07 -19.07 3.31
C ALA A 482 6.78 -19.43 4.63
N LEU A 483 6.04 -19.77 5.69
CA LEU A 483 6.56 -20.14 6.99
C LEU A 483 6.64 -21.66 7.12
N PHE A 484 7.84 -22.18 7.35
CA PHE A 484 8.05 -23.60 7.55
C PHE A 484 9.11 -23.88 8.61
N THR A 485 8.92 -24.96 9.34
CA THR A 485 9.87 -25.42 10.35
C THR A 485 10.91 -26.34 9.71
N PHE A 486 12.18 -26.08 9.96
CA PHE A 486 13.28 -26.97 9.60
C PHE A 486 13.89 -27.57 10.86
N GLN A 487 14.14 -28.88 10.83
CA GLN A 487 14.82 -29.60 11.91
C GLN A 487 16.12 -30.18 11.36
N PRO A 488 17.30 -29.63 11.74
CA PRO A 488 18.58 -30.26 11.44
C PRO A 488 18.68 -31.64 12.13
N ARG A 489 19.51 -32.55 11.59
CA ARG A 489 19.69 -33.91 12.15
C ARG A 489 20.10 -33.91 13.63
N ASP A 490 20.91 -32.94 14.06
CA ASP A 490 21.43 -32.81 15.43
C ASP A 490 21.09 -31.45 16.09
N GLY A 491 19.98 -30.80 15.70
CA GLY A 491 19.65 -29.44 16.14
C GLY A 491 18.20 -29.23 16.55
N ASP A 492 17.97 -28.14 17.30
CA ASP A 492 16.62 -27.69 17.66
C ASP A 492 15.84 -27.26 16.41
N ARG A 493 14.50 -27.40 16.47
CA ARG A 493 13.61 -26.93 15.41
C ARG A 493 13.74 -25.42 15.24
N VAL A 494 14.02 -24.98 14.02
CA VAL A 494 14.08 -23.55 13.65
C VAL A 494 12.94 -23.19 12.70
N LEU A 495 12.40 -21.98 12.86
CA LEU A 495 11.39 -21.44 11.95
C LEU A 495 12.08 -20.67 10.83
N LEU A 496 11.70 -20.96 9.59
CA LEU A 496 12.24 -20.35 8.39
C LEU A 496 11.14 -19.63 7.62
N LEU A 497 11.53 -18.54 6.96
CA LEU A 497 10.66 -17.73 6.11
C LEU A 497 11.18 -17.72 4.68
N GLN A 498 10.43 -18.29 3.75
CA GLN A 498 10.71 -18.25 2.31
C GLN A 498 10.24 -16.91 1.72
N ILE A 499 11.10 -16.25 0.97
CA ILE A 499 10.75 -15.05 0.21
C ILE A 499 10.81 -15.37 -1.28
N VAL A 500 9.66 -15.23 -1.93
CA VAL A 500 9.51 -15.31 -3.39
C VAL A 500 9.99 -13.98 -4.00
N PRO A 501 10.74 -14.00 -5.11
CA PRO A 501 11.34 -12.79 -5.66
C PRO A 501 10.38 -11.94 -6.49
N SER A 502 10.54 -10.60 -6.44
CA SER A 502 9.65 -9.66 -7.15
C SER A 502 10.14 -9.12 -8.50
N LYS A 503 11.46 -9.06 -8.77
CA LYS A 503 12.01 -8.32 -9.95
C LYS A 503 13.16 -8.98 -10.72
N SER A 504 13.91 -9.91 -10.13
CA SER A 504 15.04 -10.62 -10.77
C SER A 504 15.83 -11.55 -9.84
N ASP A 505 15.55 -11.54 -8.54
CA ASP A 505 16.36 -12.26 -7.55
C ASP A 505 15.91 -13.73 -7.39
N ARG A 506 16.75 -14.58 -6.79
CA ARG A 506 16.37 -15.98 -6.50
C ARG A 506 15.49 -16.04 -5.25
N GLU A 507 14.67 -17.09 -5.17
CA GLU A 507 14.06 -17.49 -3.90
C GLU A 507 15.12 -17.58 -2.81
N ARG A 508 14.77 -17.07 -1.62
CA ARG A 508 15.68 -17.06 -0.48
C ARG A 508 14.93 -17.40 0.79
N VAL A 509 15.67 -17.94 1.74
CA VAL A 509 15.13 -18.37 3.03
C VAL A 509 15.82 -17.58 4.14
N LEU A 510 15.01 -17.01 5.02
CA LEU A 510 15.46 -16.23 6.17
C LEU A 510 15.23 -17.04 7.46
N LEU A 511 16.19 -16.99 8.37
CA LEU A 511 16.01 -17.48 9.74
C LEU A 511 15.08 -16.54 10.48
N VAL A 512 14.05 -17.09 11.14
CA VAL A 512 13.08 -16.29 11.89
C VAL A 512 13.54 -16.18 13.35
N SER A 513 13.82 -14.96 13.79
CA SER A 513 14.11 -14.66 15.20
C SER A 513 12.88 -14.90 16.08
N PRO A 514 13.03 -15.14 17.40
CA PRO A 514 11.88 -15.24 18.32
C PRO A 514 10.96 -14.01 18.26
N GLU A 515 11.54 -12.82 18.12
CA GLU A 515 10.84 -11.55 17.96
C GLU A 515 10.02 -11.55 16.66
N LEU A 516 10.64 -11.87 15.51
CA LEU A 516 9.93 -11.97 14.24
C LEU A 516 8.87 -13.06 14.26
N ALA A 517 9.12 -14.19 14.93
CA ALA A 517 8.13 -15.26 15.10
C ALA A 517 6.92 -14.80 15.93
N HIS A 518 7.12 -13.96 16.95
CA HIS A 518 6.02 -13.35 17.69
C HIS A 518 5.22 -12.41 16.78
N VAL A 519 5.88 -11.53 16.04
CA VAL A 519 5.20 -10.58 15.13
C VAL A 519 4.39 -11.31 14.06
N LEU A 520 4.98 -12.29 13.39
CA LEU A 520 4.30 -13.09 12.36
C LEU A 520 3.14 -13.91 12.93
N ALA A 521 3.27 -14.46 14.13
CA ALA A 521 2.18 -15.15 14.81
C ALA A 521 1.02 -14.20 15.14
N SER A 522 1.33 -13.00 15.65
CA SER A 522 0.34 -11.95 15.93
C SER A 522 -0.37 -11.48 14.65
N VAL A 523 0.35 -11.29 13.55
CA VAL A 523 -0.24 -10.97 12.24
C VAL A 523 -1.15 -12.09 11.76
N ARG A 524 -0.68 -13.35 11.80
CA ARG A 524 -1.48 -14.50 11.43
C ARG A 524 -2.77 -14.59 12.26
N HIS A 525 -2.68 -14.37 13.57
CA HIS A 525 -3.84 -14.38 14.46
C HIS A 525 -4.82 -13.25 14.12
N ARG A 526 -4.33 -12.01 13.98
CA ARG A 526 -5.15 -10.83 13.64
C ARG A 526 -5.91 -11.01 12.34
N VAL A 527 -5.26 -11.58 11.33
CA VAL A 527 -5.80 -11.79 9.98
C VAL A 527 -6.77 -12.95 9.93
N ARG A 528 -6.45 -14.03 10.66
CA ARG A 528 -7.35 -15.17 10.82
C ARG A 528 -8.66 -14.75 11.50
N GLY A 529 -8.57 -13.90 12.53
CA GLY A 529 -9.71 -13.58 13.39
C GLY A 529 -10.32 -14.87 13.95
N ASP A 530 -11.64 -14.98 13.86
CA ASP A 530 -12.44 -16.12 14.34
C ASP A 530 -12.48 -17.31 13.36
N ALA A 531 -11.86 -17.19 12.18
CA ALA A 531 -11.84 -18.29 11.20
C ALA A 531 -10.83 -19.39 11.58
N ASP A 532 -11.00 -20.61 11.07
CA ASP A 532 -10.04 -21.70 11.30
C ASP A 532 -8.68 -21.46 10.62
N LYS A 533 -8.73 -20.85 9.44
CA LYS A 533 -7.57 -20.59 8.58
C LYS A 533 -7.54 -19.12 8.16
N VAL A 534 -6.34 -18.65 7.82
CA VAL A 534 -6.16 -17.33 7.20
C VAL A 534 -7.00 -17.27 5.91
N PRO A 535 -7.93 -16.31 5.77
CA PRO A 535 -8.77 -16.23 4.59
C PRO A 535 -7.95 -16.03 3.32
N LEU A 536 -8.42 -16.58 2.21
CA LEU A 536 -7.77 -16.41 0.92
C LEU A 536 -8.11 -15.03 0.35
N ALA A 537 -7.09 -14.33 -0.14
CA ALA A 537 -7.23 -13.04 -0.79
C ALA A 537 -6.54 -13.08 -2.16
N VAL A 538 -6.92 -12.14 -3.02
CA VAL A 538 -6.29 -11.92 -4.33
C VAL A 538 -5.46 -10.64 -4.25
N ARG A 539 -4.18 -10.74 -4.61
CA ARG A 539 -3.28 -9.59 -4.73
C ARG A 539 -3.36 -9.02 -6.14
N TYR A 540 -3.27 -7.71 -6.25
CA TYR A 540 -3.00 -7.05 -7.53
C TYR A 540 -1.55 -6.61 -7.59
N ASP A 541 -0.85 -7.00 -8.64
CA ASP A 541 0.50 -6.53 -8.90
C ASP A 541 0.50 -5.19 -9.62
N PRO A 542 0.95 -4.08 -8.99
CA PRO A 542 0.95 -2.78 -9.64
C PRO A 542 2.01 -2.66 -10.74
N GLN A 543 3.04 -3.49 -10.74
CA GLN A 543 4.10 -3.49 -11.76
C GLN A 543 3.67 -4.28 -12.98
N ASP A 544 3.23 -5.53 -12.78
CA ASP A 544 2.84 -6.44 -13.86
C ASP A 544 1.38 -6.29 -14.32
N LYS A 545 0.57 -5.55 -13.54
CA LYS A 545 -0.86 -5.31 -13.79
C LYS A 545 -1.68 -6.60 -13.89
N VAL A 546 -1.31 -7.60 -13.09
CA VAL A 546 -1.96 -8.91 -13.02
C VAL A 546 -2.52 -9.17 -11.62
N PHE A 547 -3.54 -10.02 -11.54
CA PHE A 547 -4.05 -10.52 -10.27
C PHE A 547 -3.44 -11.88 -9.97
N SER A 548 -3.13 -12.14 -8.69
CA SER A 548 -2.69 -13.45 -8.23
C SER A 548 -3.86 -14.44 -8.17
N GLU A 549 -3.53 -15.72 -7.99
CA GLU A 549 -4.50 -16.69 -7.47
C GLU A 549 -4.92 -16.35 -6.03
N LYS A 550 -5.99 -17.00 -5.56
CA LYS A 550 -6.49 -16.87 -4.18
C LYS A 550 -5.51 -17.54 -3.22
N LEU A 551 -4.75 -16.75 -2.45
CA LEU A 551 -3.71 -17.25 -1.53
C LEU A 551 -3.89 -16.70 -0.11
N PRO A 552 -3.38 -17.39 0.93
CA PRO A 552 -3.49 -16.97 2.33
C PRO A 552 -2.43 -15.91 2.68
N PHE A 553 -2.58 -14.71 2.13
CA PHE A 553 -1.66 -13.59 2.36
C PHE A 553 -1.66 -13.14 3.83
N LEU A 554 -0.51 -12.75 4.38
CA LEU A 554 -0.41 -12.22 5.74
C LEU A 554 -0.77 -10.73 5.81
N PHE A 555 -0.40 -9.94 4.80
CA PHE A 555 -0.73 -8.51 4.75
C PHE A 555 -2.04 -8.29 4.02
N GLN A 556 -3.13 -8.70 4.66
CA GLN A 556 -4.48 -8.49 4.16
C GLN A 556 -5.32 -7.68 5.15
N LEU A 557 -6.17 -6.82 4.59
CA LEU A 557 -7.22 -6.17 5.34
C LEU A 557 -8.48 -7.02 5.24
N PRO A 558 -9.22 -7.19 6.35
CA PRO A 558 -10.57 -7.68 6.27
C PRO A 558 -11.33 -6.78 5.30
N GLY A 559 -11.75 -7.37 4.19
CA GLY A 559 -12.44 -6.65 3.16
C GLY A 559 -13.94 -6.78 3.33
N ARG A 560 -14.65 -5.86 2.70
CA ARG A 560 -16.09 -5.68 2.81
C ARG A 560 -16.83 -6.76 1.98
N GLY A 561 -16.71 -8.02 2.39
CA GLY A 561 -17.23 -9.23 1.72
C GLY A 561 -16.16 -10.28 1.42
N THR A 562 -15.03 -9.86 0.84
CA THR A 562 -13.82 -10.70 0.65
C THR A 562 -12.60 -9.96 1.12
N ASN A 563 -11.67 -10.65 1.78
CA ASN A 563 -10.41 -10.05 2.19
C ASN A 563 -9.56 -9.59 1.00
N ARG A 564 -8.76 -8.56 1.24
CA ARG A 564 -7.92 -7.93 0.22
C ARG A 564 -6.50 -7.76 0.72
N VAL A 565 -5.53 -7.97 -0.16
CA VAL A 565 -4.14 -7.67 0.16
C VAL A 565 -3.95 -6.15 0.28
N MET A 566 -3.18 -5.74 1.27
CA MET A 566 -2.82 -4.35 1.50
C MET A 566 -2.04 -3.79 0.33
N ALA A 567 -2.30 -2.54 0.01
CA ALA A 567 -1.53 -1.85 -1.00
C ALA A 567 -0.31 -1.15 -0.43
N TYR A 568 0.65 -0.85 -1.30
CA TYR A 568 1.86 -0.09 -0.95
C TYR A 568 1.55 1.22 -0.24
N ALA A 569 0.53 1.93 -0.70
CA ALA A 569 0.11 3.17 -0.09
C ALA A 569 -0.37 3.00 1.36
N THR A 570 -1.08 1.90 1.66
CA THR A 570 -1.49 1.53 3.03
C THR A 570 -0.25 1.23 3.89
N ILE A 571 0.72 0.49 3.35
CA ILE A 571 1.99 0.21 4.03
C ILE A 571 2.75 1.51 4.35
N TYR A 572 2.76 2.47 3.43
CA TYR A 572 3.36 3.79 3.68
C TYR A 572 2.65 4.56 4.79
N THR A 573 1.31 4.48 4.88
CA THR A 573 0.55 5.06 5.99
C THR A 573 0.98 4.45 7.34
N PHE A 574 1.21 3.15 7.40
CA PHE A 574 1.69 2.48 8.62
C PHE A 574 3.11 2.89 9.00
N ILE A 575 4.02 3.00 8.02
CA ILE A 575 5.38 3.51 8.27
C ILE A 575 5.34 4.96 8.76
N GLN A 576 4.49 5.79 8.16
CA GLN A 576 4.33 7.18 8.58
C GLN A 576 3.77 7.28 10.00
N TYR A 577 2.76 6.48 10.34
CA TYR A 577 2.23 6.42 11.69
C TYR A 577 3.34 6.03 12.71
N ALA A 578 4.16 5.02 12.40
CA ALA A 578 5.27 4.62 13.25
C ALA A 578 6.28 5.77 13.48
N GLN A 579 6.60 6.53 12.44
CA GLN A 579 7.49 7.70 12.55
C GLN A 579 6.92 8.81 13.43
N ASP A 580 5.62 9.09 13.27
CA ASP A 580 4.92 10.13 14.00
C ASP A 580 4.87 9.81 15.50
N ILE A 581 4.56 8.55 15.84
CA ILE A 581 4.54 8.06 17.23
C ILE A 581 5.92 8.12 17.88
N ALA A 582 6.97 7.77 17.15
CA ALA A 582 8.32 7.79 17.69
C ALA A 582 8.94 9.20 17.79
N GLY A 583 8.27 10.24 17.25
CA GLY A 583 8.81 11.60 17.20
C GLY A 583 10.09 11.69 16.36
N ILE A 584 10.26 10.79 15.38
CA ILE A 584 11.46 10.72 14.55
C ILE A 584 11.33 11.42 13.20
N ALA A 585 10.33 12.29 13.05
CA ALA A 585 10.14 13.10 11.86
C ALA A 585 11.38 13.97 11.61
N SER A 586 12.31 13.49 10.77
CA SER A 586 13.47 14.26 10.37
C SER A 586 13.01 15.28 9.34
N ASP A 587 12.98 16.58 9.64
CA ASP A 587 12.97 17.69 8.67
C ASP A 587 12.20 17.43 7.34
N GLY A 588 10.98 16.86 7.41
CA GLY A 588 10.14 16.53 6.23
C GLY A 588 10.45 15.23 5.45
N THR A 589 11.38 14.36 5.90
CA THR A 589 11.78 13.12 5.21
C THR A 589 11.09 11.87 5.77
N ARG A 590 10.18 11.28 4.98
CA ARG A 590 9.39 10.08 5.35
C ARG A 590 10.14 8.77 5.13
N LEU A 591 10.35 7.95 6.18
CA LEU A 591 10.94 6.61 6.08
C LEU A 591 10.20 5.77 5.05
N THR A 592 10.96 4.96 4.32
CA THR A 592 10.43 4.05 3.31
C THR A 592 10.83 2.62 3.63
N ALA A 593 10.12 1.64 3.08
CA ALA A 593 10.54 0.24 3.14
C ALA A 593 11.97 0.03 2.59
N HIS A 594 12.38 0.83 1.61
CA HIS A 594 13.76 0.77 1.11
C HIS A 594 14.75 1.24 2.19
N ASP A 595 14.44 2.25 2.99
CA ASP A 595 15.34 2.70 4.06
C ASP A 595 15.55 1.62 5.12
N PHE A 596 14.48 0.92 5.54
CA PHE A 596 14.61 -0.26 6.43
C PHE A 596 15.50 -1.34 5.82
N ARG A 597 15.34 -1.64 4.53
CA ARG A 597 16.22 -2.58 3.82
C ARG A 597 17.68 -2.13 3.83
N ARG A 598 17.96 -0.82 3.74
CA ARG A 598 19.34 -0.32 3.83
C ARG A 598 19.88 -0.40 5.25
N ILE A 599 19.07 -0.04 6.23
CA ILE A 599 19.40 -0.14 7.66
C ILE A 599 19.75 -1.59 8.02
N PHE A 600 18.92 -2.55 7.63
CA PHE A 600 19.17 -3.98 7.81
C PHE A 600 20.51 -4.41 7.19
N ALA A 601 20.78 -3.99 5.95
CA ALA A 601 22.03 -4.31 5.26
C ALA A 601 23.26 -3.72 5.95
N THR A 602 23.19 -2.44 6.32
CA THR A 602 24.27 -1.74 7.02
C THR A 602 24.53 -2.36 8.39
N ASP A 603 23.49 -2.69 9.15
CA ASP A 603 23.62 -3.33 10.46
C ASP A 603 24.21 -4.75 10.34
N ALA A 604 23.76 -5.54 9.37
CA ALA A 604 24.33 -6.85 9.07
C ALA A 604 25.83 -6.78 8.73
N LEU A 605 26.27 -5.75 7.99
CA LEU A 605 27.70 -5.54 7.70
C LEU A 605 28.47 -5.08 8.93
N ARG A 606 27.90 -4.16 9.72
CA ARG A 606 28.49 -3.67 10.98
C ARG A 606 28.73 -4.82 11.97
N THR A 607 27.81 -5.78 11.97
CA THR A 607 27.86 -6.99 12.79
C THR A 607 28.82 -8.06 12.26
N GLY A 608 29.45 -7.83 11.10
CA GLY A 608 30.49 -8.69 10.54
C GLY A 608 29.98 -9.79 9.61
N LEU A 609 28.73 -9.69 9.12
CA LEU A 609 28.23 -10.60 8.09
C LEU A 609 29.00 -10.36 6.77
N PRO A 610 29.60 -11.40 6.16
CA PRO A 610 30.30 -11.22 4.90
C PRO A 610 29.38 -10.70 3.79
N VAL A 611 29.86 -9.74 2.99
CA VAL A 611 29.11 -9.06 1.91
C VAL A 611 28.44 -10.05 0.95
N HIS A 612 29.09 -11.18 0.64
CA HIS A 612 28.54 -12.19 -0.27
C HIS A 612 27.40 -13.02 0.37
N ILE A 613 27.41 -13.23 1.69
CA ILE A 613 26.30 -13.85 2.43
C ILE A 613 25.14 -12.86 2.52
N LEU A 614 25.43 -11.60 2.86
CA LEU A 614 24.41 -10.54 2.87
C LEU A 614 23.76 -10.39 1.49
N ALA A 615 24.54 -10.45 0.41
CA ALA A 615 24.00 -10.43 -0.95
C ALA A 615 22.99 -11.56 -1.19
N LYS A 616 23.26 -12.79 -0.71
CA LYS A 616 22.30 -13.92 -0.78
C LYS A 616 21.06 -13.66 0.08
N VAL A 617 21.22 -13.18 1.32
CA VAL A 617 20.11 -12.85 2.24
C VAL A 617 19.22 -11.74 1.69
N MET A 618 19.81 -10.77 0.98
CA MET A 618 19.09 -9.70 0.31
C MET A 618 18.56 -10.14 -1.07
N GLY A 619 19.04 -11.25 -1.63
CA GLY A 619 18.69 -11.74 -2.96
C GLY A 619 19.51 -11.16 -4.12
N HIS A 620 20.44 -10.23 -3.89
CA HIS A 620 21.13 -9.50 -4.95
C HIS A 620 21.94 -10.39 -5.91
N GLN A 621 21.72 -10.24 -7.21
CA GLN A 621 22.54 -10.91 -8.25
C GLN A 621 23.97 -10.39 -8.33
N ASN A 622 24.18 -9.09 -8.11
CA ASN A 622 25.49 -8.45 -8.21
C ASN A 622 25.94 -7.93 -6.83
N LEU A 623 27.17 -8.29 -6.45
CA LEU A 623 27.83 -7.84 -5.23
C LEU A 623 27.98 -6.32 -5.16
N THR A 624 28.09 -5.62 -6.29
CA THR A 624 28.19 -4.15 -6.33
C THR A 624 26.99 -3.48 -5.66
N THR A 625 25.80 -4.07 -5.75
CA THR A 625 24.58 -3.57 -5.09
C THR A 625 24.72 -3.64 -3.57
N THR A 626 25.31 -4.72 -3.04
CA THR A 626 25.53 -4.91 -1.60
C THR A 626 26.74 -4.11 -1.08
N GLN A 627 27.77 -3.93 -1.91
CA GLN A 627 28.92 -3.05 -1.62
C GLN A 627 28.51 -1.58 -1.46
N GLY A 628 27.38 -1.16 -2.05
CA GLY A 628 26.84 0.18 -1.81
C GLY A 628 26.57 0.48 -0.32
N TYR A 629 26.26 -0.53 0.49
CA TYR A 629 25.99 -0.38 1.92
C TYR A 629 27.24 -0.30 2.79
N THR A 630 28.40 -0.79 2.32
CA THR A 630 29.67 -0.69 3.07
C THR A 630 30.20 0.74 3.14
N ALA A 631 29.76 1.61 2.23
CA ALA A 631 30.23 3.00 2.11
C ALA A 631 29.48 4.00 3.02
N VAL A 632 28.69 3.50 3.98
CA VAL A 632 27.92 4.37 4.90
C VAL A 632 28.83 4.94 6.00
N PHE A 633 29.95 4.30 6.39
CA PHE A 633 30.89 4.86 7.39
C PHE A 633 32.36 4.70 6.95
N ASP A 634 33.18 5.75 7.11
CA ASP A 634 34.62 5.73 6.74
C ASP A 634 35.46 4.80 7.64
N GLU A 635 35.04 4.59 8.89
CA GLU A 635 35.68 3.65 9.83
C GLU A 635 35.52 2.18 9.38
N ASP A 636 34.45 1.85 8.66
CA ASP A 636 34.22 0.52 8.11
C ASP A 636 35.18 0.21 6.96
N VAL A 637 35.60 1.22 6.19
CA VAL A 637 36.58 1.05 5.11
C VAL A 637 37.94 0.66 5.69
N ALA A 638 38.38 1.27 6.80
CA ALA A 638 39.66 0.95 7.42
C ALA A 638 39.68 -0.44 8.10
N ARG A 639 38.54 -0.91 8.62
CA ARG A 639 38.37 -2.26 9.18
C ARG A 639 38.31 -3.33 8.08
N HIS A 640 37.45 -3.13 7.07
CA HIS A 640 37.35 -4.04 5.93
C HIS A 640 38.61 -4.05 5.06
N PHE A 641 39.33 -2.93 4.94
CA PHE A 641 40.61 -2.87 4.23
C PHE A 641 41.70 -3.65 4.97
N ARG A 642 41.79 -3.55 6.31
CA ARG A 642 42.70 -4.38 7.11
C ARG A 642 42.38 -5.87 6.97
N GLU A 643 41.11 -6.25 7.12
CA GLU A 643 40.69 -7.65 6.92
C GLU A 643 40.82 -8.13 5.47
N PHE A 644 40.73 -7.23 4.48
CA PHE A 644 40.96 -7.52 3.07
C PHE A 644 42.45 -7.72 2.76
N VAL A 645 43.33 -6.91 3.36
CA VAL A 645 44.79 -7.04 3.26
C VAL A 645 45.27 -8.30 3.96
N ASP A 646 44.70 -8.64 5.13
CA ASP A 646 45.03 -9.86 5.88
C ASP A 646 44.53 -11.12 5.14
N ARG A 647 43.33 -11.08 4.55
CA ARG A 647 42.81 -12.16 3.68
C ARG A 647 43.67 -12.37 2.43
N ARG A 648 44.23 -11.31 1.87
CA ARG A 648 45.06 -11.38 0.65
C ARG A 648 46.47 -11.91 0.91
N ARG A 649 46.95 -11.86 2.15
CA ARG A 649 48.24 -12.42 2.57
C ARG A 649 48.19 -13.93 2.85
N ALA A 650 47.01 -14.49 3.11
CA ALA A 650 46.89 -15.88 3.53
C ALA A 650 46.76 -16.89 2.38
N LEU A 651 45.89 -16.73 1.37
CA LEU A 651 45.66 -17.79 0.37
C LEU A 651 45.12 -17.25 -0.96
N ARG A 652 45.76 -17.60 -2.09
CA ARG A 652 45.12 -17.62 -3.42
C ARG A 652 45.62 -18.84 -4.21
N PRO A 653 44.71 -19.69 -4.69
CA PRO A 653 44.29 -19.61 -6.10
C PRO A 653 42.77 -19.69 -6.40
N VAL A 654 42.43 -19.07 -7.55
CA VAL A 654 41.32 -19.09 -8.56
C VAL A 654 39.96 -19.81 -8.35
N GLU A 655 39.55 -20.29 -7.18
CA GLU A 655 38.30 -21.12 -7.06
C GLU A 655 37.02 -20.40 -6.57
N ASP A 656 37.02 -19.07 -6.48
CA ASP A 656 35.90 -18.23 -5.98
C ASP A 656 34.56 -18.29 -6.77
N TYR A 657 34.41 -19.20 -7.72
CA TYR A 657 33.19 -19.36 -8.52
C TYR A 657 32.66 -20.81 -8.60
N ARG A 658 32.98 -21.67 -7.63
CA ARG A 658 32.38 -23.02 -7.60
C ARG A 658 31.05 -23.04 -6.83
N ARG A 659 30.11 -23.83 -7.35
CA ARG A 659 28.84 -24.20 -6.70
C ARG A 659 29.16 -25.14 -5.52
N PRO A 660 28.70 -24.87 -4.28
CA PRO A 660 29.08 -25.66 -3.11
C PRO A 660 28.67 -27.13 -3.25
N SER A 661 29.51 -28.05 -2.76
CA SER A 661 29.24 -29.48 -2.71
C SER A 661 28.23 -29.82 -1.60
N GLY A 662 27.63 -31.01 -1.64
CA GLY A 662 26.74 -31.49 -0.57
C GLY A 662 27.45 -31.61 0.79
N GLU A 663 28.74 -31.92 0.77
CA GLU A 663 29.57 -32.06 1.96
C GLU A 663 29.88 -30.69 2.61
N GLU A 664 30.11 -29.66 1.79
CA GLU A 664 30.24 -28.26 2.27
C GLU A 664 28.91 -27.71 2.82
N LEU A 665 27.77 -28.19 2.32
CA LEU A 665 26.45 -27.83 2.81
C LEU A 665 26.15 -28.48 4.16
N ASP A 666 26.60 -29.72 4.37
CA ASP A 666 26.52 -30.42 5.65
C ASP A 666 27.48 -29.82 6.68
N GLU A 667 28.69 -29.42 6.26
CA GLU A 667 29.64 -28.70 7.12
C GLU A 667 29.10 -27.31 7.54
N PHE A 668 28.47 -26.58 6.61
CA PHE A 668 27.75 -25.35 6.90
C PHE A 668 26.62 -25.55 7.92
N GLN A 669 25.93 -26.69 7.88
CA GLN A 669 24.85 -27.01 8.82
C GLN A 669 25.39 -27.39 10.21
N GLN A 670 26.44 -28.21 10.29
CA GLN A 670 27.07 -28.59 11.56
C GLN A 670 27.75 -27.40 12.27
N HIS A 671 28.16 -26.39 11.52
CA HIS A 671 28.71 -25.14 12.05
C HIS A 671 27.74 -24.40 13.01
N PHE A 672 26.42 -24.53 12.85
CA PHE A 672 25.46 -23.89 13.75
C PHE A 672 25.35 -24.59 15.11
N ALA A 673 25.60 -25.90 15.19
CA ALA A 673 25.61 -26.64 16.45
C ALA A 673 26.82 -26.30 17.34
N LYS A 674 27.99 -26.04 16.74
CA LYS A 674 29.24 -25.67 17.43
C LYS A 674 29.22 -24.26 18.05
N ARG A 675 28.11 -23.52 17.94
CA ARG A 675 27.99 -22.10 18.34
C ARG A 675 27.15 -21.85 19.59
N LYS A 676 26.75 -22.92 20.27
CA LYS A 676 26.24 -22.82 21.63
C LYS A 676 27.40 -22.47 22.56
N VAL A 677 27.35 -21.28 23.14
CA VAL A 677 28.35 -20.73 24.06
C VAL A 677 27.71 -20.53 25.43
N GLU A 678 28.53 -20.27 26.44
CA GLU A 678 28.11 -20.32 27.85
C GLU A 678 26.90 -19.44 28.21
N LEU A 679 26.69 -18.32 27.50
CA LEU A 679 25.60 -17.37 27.72
C LEU A 679 24.48 -17.44 26.68
N GLY A 680 24.56 -18.35 25.71
CA GLY A 680 23.56 -18.49 24.64
C GLY A 680 24.14 -18.98 23.32
N SER A 681 23.86 -18.30 22.21
CA SER A 681 24.32 -18.72 20.88
C SER A 681 25.09 -17.62 20.13
N CYS A 682 26.14 -18.00 19.40
CA CYS A 682 26.99 -17.08 18.65
C CYS A 682 26.54 -16.94 17.19
N SER A 683 26.05 -15.76 16.79
CA SER A 683 25.51 -15.47 15.45
C SER A 683 26.57 -15.11 14.37
N ARG A 684 27.87 -15.19 14.68
CA ARG A 684 28.96 -14.85 13.75
C ARG A 684 28.90 -15.68 12.43
N GLY A 685 29.41 -15.19 11.31
CA GLY A 685 29.28 -15.88 10.00
C GLY A 685 30.06 -17.20 9.87
N TYR A 686 29.69 -18.03 8.90
CA TYR A 686 30.44 -19.24 8.50
C TYR A 686 31.86 -18.88 8.03
N GLY A 687 32.86 -19.64 8.50
CA GLY A 687 34.27 -19.46 8.12
C GLY A 687 35.01 -18.28 8.79
N THR A 688 34.40 -17.58 9.75
CA THR A 688 35.06 -16.48 10.48
C THR A 688 35.48 -16.91 11.90
N PRO A 689 36.78 -17.04 12.20
CA PRO A 689 37.24 -17.42 13.55
C PRO A 689 36.93 -16.34 14.59
N CYS A 690 36.84 -16.72 15.86
CA CYS A 690 36.80 -15.78 16.98
C CYS A 690 38.21 -15.52 17.49
N ILE A 691 38.69 -14.26 17.38
CA ILE A 691 39.98 -13.85 17.97
C ILE A 691 39.86 -13.50 19.46
N HIS A 692 38.64 -13.48 20.00
CA HIS A 692 38.32 -13.12 21.37
C HIS A 692 37.60 -14.27 22.06
N GLU A 693 38.24 -15.43 22.04
CA GLU A 693 37.78 -16.61 22.76
C GLU A 693 37.48 -16.22 24.22
N HIS A 694 36.32 -16.64 24.74
CA HIS A 694 35.84 -16.36 26.10
C HIS A 694 35.46 -14.90 26.45
N ALA A 695 35.39 -13.96 25.49
CA ALA A 695 34.94 -12.58 25.73
C ALA A 695 33.48 -12.32 25.29
N CYS A 696 32.62 -13.34 25.32
CA CYS A 696 31.29 -13.30 24.69
C CYS A 696 30.35 -12.21 25.23
N ILE A 697 30.51 -11.79 26.49
CA ILE A 697 29.73 -10.71 27.13
C ILE A 697 29.80 -9.38 26.37
N ARG A 698 30.96 -9.03 25.79
CA ARG A 698 31.12 -7.80 25.00
C ARG A 698 30.79 -7.99 23.52
N CYS A 699 30.49 -9.22 23.11
CA CYS A 699 30.30 -9.55 21.71
C CYS A 699 28.87 -9.23 21.28
N PRO A 700 28.67 -8.35 20.27
CA PRO A 700 27.32 -8.06 19.77
C PRO A 700 26.67 -9.31 19.14
N MET A 701 27.47 -10.28 18.68
CA MET A 701 26.98 -11.50 18.02
C MET A 701 26.44 -12.53 19.00
N LEU A 702 26.69 -12.35 20.30
CA LEU A 702 26.10 -13.20 21.32
C LEU A 702 24.60 -12.93 21.37
N ARG A 703 23.80 -13.95 21.07
CA ARG A 703 22.37 -13.98 21.35
C ARG A 703 22.20 -14.60 22.73
N PRO A 704 21.87 -13.79 23.76
CA PRO A 704 21.79 -14.27 25.12
C PRO A 704 20.59 -15.20 25.29
N ASP A 705 20.79 -16.37 25.89
CA ASP A 705 19.73 -17.30 26.24
C ASP A 705 19.14 -16.89 27.60
N PRO A 706 17.84 -16.57 27.70
CA PRO A 706 17.21 -16.21 28.97
C PRO A 706 17.37 -17.26 30.08
N ALA A 707 17.54 -18.55 29.74
CA ALA A 707 17.81 -19.59 30.73
C ALA A 707 19.15 -19.36 31.45
N GLN A 708 20.10 -18.65 30.84
CA GLN A 708 21.41 -18.30 31.39
C GLN A 708 21.44 -16.96 32.12
N ARG A 709 20.28 -16.34 32.40
CA ARG A 709 20.20 -15.03 33.07
C ARG A 709 20.96 -14.98 34.40
N ARG A 710 20.76 -15.98 35.27
CA ARG A 710 21.45 -16.06 36.58
C ARG A 710 22.97 -16.06 36.44
N ARG A 711 23.49 -16.68 35.38
CA ARG A 711 24.93 -16.71 35.07
C ARG A 711 25.42 -15.31 34.71
N LEU A 712 24.70 -14.60 33.85
CA LEU A 712 25.06 -13.23 33.45
C LEU A 712 24.96 -12.24 34.63
N GLU A 713 23.98 -12.41 35.52
CA GLU A 713 23.86 -11.65 36.77
C GLU A 713 25.05 -11.90 37.70
N SER A 714 25.53 -13.14 37.80
CA SER A 714 26.75 -13.50 38.55
C SER A 714 28.01 -12.86 37.96
N ILE A 715 28.17 -12.88 36.62
CA ILE A 715 29.29 -12.21 35.94
C ILE A 715 29.25 -10.70 36.20
N ARG A 716 28.07 -10.09 36.14
CA ARG A 716 27.87 -8.67 36.44
C ARG A 716 28.24 -8.34 37.89
N ALA A 717 27.83 -9.15 38.85
CA ALA A 717 28.19 -8.96 40.26
C ALA A 717 29.71 -9.00 40.48
N ASN A 718 30.40 -9.95 39.85
CA ASN A 718 31.87 -10.03 39.90
C ASN A 718 32.55 -8.80 39.26
N LEU A 719 32.03 -8.30 38.14
CA LEU A 719 32.52 -7.07 37.53
C LEU A 719 32.34 -5.84 38.43
N LEU A 720 31.25 -5.75 39.20
CA LEU A 720 31.04 -4.67 40.16
C LEU A 720 32.05 -4.72 41.32
N GLU A 721 32.36 -5.91 41.82
CA GLU A 721 33.38 -6.12 42.85
C GLU A 721 34.77 -5.72 42.34
N ARG A 722 35.16 -6.20 41.14
CA ARG A 722 36.42 -5.83 40.49
C ARG A 722 36.53 -4.34 40.23
N ARG A 723 35.43 -3.67 39.89
CA ARG A 723 35.40 -2.19 39.77
C ARG A 723 35.76 -1.54 41.11
N GLY A 724 35.18 -2.01 42.21
CA GLY A 724 35.48 -1.49 43.55
C GLY A 724 36.95 -1.67 43.94
N GLU A 725 37.54 -2.82 43.61
CA GLU A 725 38.96 -3.08 43.80
C GLU A 725 39.85 -2.18 42.94
N ALA A 726 39.58 -2.09 41.63
CA ALA A 726 40.34 -1.24 40.70
C ALA A 726 40.28 0.24 41.09
N THR A 727 39.15 0.71 41.64
CA THR A 727 39.02 2.07 42.19
C THR A 727 39.91 2.28 43.41
N ARG A 728 39.93 1.33 44.36
CA ARG A 728 40.80 1.43 45.57
C ARG A 728 42.28 1.40 45.21
N MET A 729 42.66 0.59 44.22
CA MET A 729 44.05 0.39 43.80
C MET A 729 44.53 1.41 42.76
N GLY A 730 43.64 2.28 42.25
CA GLY A 730 43.98 3.31 41.27
C GLY A 730 44.27 2.78 39.86
N TRP A 731 43.79 1.59 39.50
CA TRP A 731 44.01 0.97 38.19
C TRP A 731 43.08 1.54 37.12
N ARG A 732 43.39 2.77 36.66
CA ARG A 732 42.56 3.52 35.71
C ARG A 732 42.28 2.78 34.40
N GLY A 733 43.26 2.03 33.87
CA GLY A 733 43.09 1.25 32.64
C GLY A 733 42.15 0.04 32.79
N GLU A 734 42.11 -0.60 33.97
CA GLU A 734 41.18 -1.70 34.26
C GLU A 734 39.75 -1.18 34.46
N LEU A 735 39.59 0.00 35.07
CA LEU A 735 38.28 0.62 35.29
C LEU A 735 37.50 0.81 33.99
N GLU A 736 38.14 1.36 32.95
CA GLU A 736 37.51 1.58 31.65
C GLU A 736 37.02 0.26 31.02
N GLY A 737 37.85 -0.79 31.05
CA GLY A 737 37.49 -2.11 30.54
C GLY A 737 36.34 -2.76 31.33
N ILE A 738 36.33 -2.60 32.66
CA ILE A 738 35.27 -3.12 33.53
C ILE A 738 33.94 -2.39 33.26
N GLU A 739 33.96 -1.07 33.09
CA GLU A 739 32.75 -0.28 32.79
C GLU A 739 32.11 -0.66 31.45
N ILE A 740 32.92 -0.87 30.41
CA ILE A 740 32.43 -1.36 29.11
C ILE A 740 31.76 -2.74 29.25
N SER A 741 32.36 -3.63 30.06
CA SER A 741 31.80 -4.97 30.32
C SER A 741 30.48 -4.91 31.08
N LEU A 742 30.38 -4.01 32.06
CA LEU A 742 29.17 -3.80 32.84
C LEU A 742 28.02 -3.32 31.96
N ARG A 743 28.28 -2.33 31.09
CA ARG A 743 27.29 -1.84 30.13
C ARG A 743 26.80 -2.94 29.19
N ALA A 744 27.73 -3.71 28.62
CA ALA A 744 27.37 -4.82 27.75
C ALA A 744 26.56 -5.92 28.49
N ALA A 745 26.89 -6.20 29.76
CA ALA A 745 26.12 -7.12 30.58
C ALA A 745 24.69 -6.59 30.86
N ASP A 746 24.54 -5.31 31.18
CA ASP A 746 23.24 -4.65 31.38
C ASP A 746 22.37 -4.70 30.12
N GLU A 747 22.95 -4.39 28.95
CA GLU A 747 22.25 -4.48 27.65
C GLU A 747 21.78 -5.91 27.36
N LYS A 748 22.61 -6.93 27.63
CA LYS A 748 22.25 -8.33 27.43
C LYS A 748 21.19 -8.81 28.43
N LEU A 749 21.19 -8.33 29.67
CA LEU A 749 20.13 -8.60 30.64
C LEU A 749 18.80 -7.94 30.23
N ALA A 750 18.84 -6.73 29.68
CA ALA A 750 17.67 -6.08 29.12
C ALA A 750 17.12 -6.86 27.93
N GLN A 751 17.99 -7.35 27.04
CA GLN A 751 17.62 -8.22 25.92
C GLN A 751 16.95 -9.52 26.40
N MET A 752 17.52 -10.21 27.40
CA MET A 752 16.91 -11.41 27.99
C MET A 752 15.52 -11.11 28.61
N SER A 753 15.37 -9.97 29.28
CA SER A 753 14.10 -9.53 29.87
C SER A 753 13.03 -9.32 28.81
N ARG A 754 13.39 -8.71 27.67
CA ARG A 754 12.50 -8.52 26.52
C ARG A 754 12.04 -9.86 25.93
N ILE A 755 12.95 -10.82 25.75
CA ILE A 755 12.62 -12.17 25.27
C ILE A 755 11.65 -12.89 26.23
N VAL A 756 11.88 -12.80 27.55
CA VAL A 756 10.98 -13.43 28.55
C VAL A 756 9.60 -12.79 28.54
N ARG A 757 9.50 -11.46 28.45
CA ARG A 757 8.21 -10.75 28.34
C ARG A 757 7.40 -11.26 27.14
N LEU A 758 8.02 -11.36 25.98
CA LEU A 758 7.41 -11.91 24.75
C LEU A 758 7.00 -13.38 24.89
N THR A 759 7.72 -14.15 25.72
CA THR A 759 7.43 -15.58 25.98
C THR A 759 6.29 -15.77 26.99
N LEU A 760 6.17 -14.88 27.99
CA LEU A 760 5.08 -14.89 28.96
C LEU A 760 3.75 -14.43 28.34
N GLU A 761 3.79 -13.50 27.38
CA GLU A 761 2.63 -13.14 26.56
C GLU A 761 2.11 -14.32 25.72
N ARG A 762 2.99 -15.23 25.27
CA ARG A 762 2.60 -16.51 24.63
C ARG A 762 2.00 -17.55 25.58
N ARG A 763 2.19 -17.42 26.89
CA ARG A 763 1.76 -18.39 27.92
C ARG A 763 0.57 -17.93 28.75
N ARG A 764 0.07 -16.71 28.56
CA ARG A 764 -1.27 -16.38 29.10
C ARG A 764 -2.26 -17.32 28.42
N PRO A 765 -3.05 -18.09 29.20
CA PRO A 765 -4.12 -18.87 28.61
C PRO A 765 -5.12 -17.89 28.02
N ASP A 766 -5.27 -17.95 26.70
CA ASP A 766 -6.56 -17.69 26.06
C ASP A 766 -7.41 -18.95 26.23
#